data_AF-A0A970XJT8-F1
#
_entry.id   AF-A0A970XJT8-F1
#
_cell.length_a   1.000
_cell.length_b   1.000
_cell.length_c   1.000
_cell.angle_alpha   90.00
_cell.angle_beta   90.00
_cell.angle_gamma   90.00
#
_symmetry.space_group_name_H-M   'P 1'
#
loop_
_entity.id
_entity.type
_entity.pdbx_description
1 polymer ?
#
loop_
_entity_poly.entity_id
_entity_poly.type
_entity_poly.pdbx_seq_one_letter_code
_entity_poly.pdbx_strand_id
1 'polypeptide(L)'
;MEQDLMRELEAKCIQEQPPECVASCPVHVDARKMAAAVAKGDFDAALAVYAKAVAFPSVVSRICDAPCQTACKRREAGDPIRIRNLERACVEHGTRQQRSVFLRKRDKEVAVVGGGLSGLCAAAELGRKGYQVTLYEKSDRPGGSLLALSPEKLPPELLETDLKVLEPLPVTIRLNELVGRGGVPFSDITERYDAVYVAAGSAEGFEELGETDETTLATRIEKVFAGGRMRLKNCSPIAAVGDGRRAAISIDRFLQGVSLASGREREGAFKTELYTDTERIEPLAAVSPSGPDGAYTKEEAQKEAQRCIQCQCLECVKGCAFLAHYKSYPKRYVREVYNNLTIVMGMRHGNEMINSCSLCGQCAAICPNGLNMGEVCLQARREMVRTKKMPPSAHDFALRDLAHSNSDAYFLARNQTGHEKSRYVFFPGCQLGASAPGLVKRAYADLSSRLAGGVGLMLGCCGVIADWAGRERLFEETVEKLTGAWASLGEPEVIAACPTCFTVFKAHYPRMRVRGIWDVLSKTGLPENFVDGKGRVLAVQDACTTRHAPDVQDGVRRLAEKMGYTLEEPRYAREITQCCGYGGLTDYANPNVGREMAARCAGQSGSDYLTYCINCRDSILREDSRAVHLLELVYPADSAKETRVAGYSLRRENREGLRAQLLREIWGEEALESGYAVSVTLDEQVEKDVEERMILKEDIARAVAAAEESGNKILDKATGRFVASHKSGAVTYWVWYTPENGGYRVHRAYSHRMDIEV
;
A
#
# COMPACT_ATOMS: atom_id res chain seq x y z
N MET A 1 3.93 11.47 -16.31
CA MET A 1 3.96 11.90 -14.90
C MET A 1 5.16 12.80 -14.75
N GLU A 2 4.93 14.08 -14.44
CA GLU A 2 5.99 15.05 -14.21
C GLU A 2 6.74 14.77 -12.90
N GLN A 3 7.99 15.24 -12.81
CA GLN A 3 8.83 15.03 -11.63
C GLN A 3 8.24 15.67 -10.36
N ASP A 4 7.58 16.82 -10.49
CA ASP A 4 6.98 17.52 -9.35
C ASP A 4 5.76 16.77 -8.80
N LEU A 5 4.91 16.23 -9.68
CA LEU A 5 3.80 15.36 -9.27
C LEU A 5 4.32 14.10 -8.55
N MET A 6 5.41 13.51 -9.04
CA MET A 6 6.05 12.37 -8.37
C MET A 6 6.49 12.75 -6.94
N ARG A 7 7.17 13.89 -6.76
CA ARG A 7 7.58 14.38 -5.43
C ARG A 7 6.41 14.67 -4.50
N GLU A 8 5.31 15.23 -5.02
CA GLU A 8 4.08 15.47 -4.25
C GLU A 8 3.49 14.15 -3.74
N LEU A 9 3.37 13.14 -4.61
CA LEU A 9 2.87 11.81 -4.25
C LEU A 9 3.78 11.11 -3.25
N GLU A 10 5.09 11.23 -3.42
CA GLU A 10 6.07 10.69 -2.46
C GLU A 10 5.93 11.29 -1.07
N ALA A 11 5.68 12.60 -0.98
CA ALA A 11 5.54 13.32 0.28
C ALA A 11 4.34 12.85 1.10
N LYS A 12 3.28 12.31 0.46
CA LYS A 12 2.13 11.71 1.16
C LYS A 12 2.51 10.44 1.93
N CYS A 13 3.55 9.70 1.52
CA CYS A 13 3.95 8.47 2.17
C CYS A 13 4.88 8.74 3.37
N ILE A 14 4.36 8.50 4.57
CA ILE A 14 5.04 8.74 5.86
C ILE A 14 5.81 7.52 6.41
N GLN A 15 5.94 6.42 5.65
CA GLN A 15 6.65 5.22 6.11
C GLN A 15 8.13 5.46 6.49
N GLU A 16 8.77 6.45 5.87
CA GLU A 16 10.16 6.83 6.17
C GLU A 16 10.27 7.80 7.35
N GLN A 17 9.15 8.27 7.93
CA GLN A 17 9.20 9.07 9.16
C GLN A 17 9.69 8.22 10.34
N PRO A 18 10.47 8.77 11.26
CA PRO A 18 10.96 8.01 12.41
C PRO A 18 9.80 7.66 13.36
N PRO A 19 9.86 6.53 14.05
CA PRO A 19 8.88 6.22 15.10
C PRO A 19 9.06 7.16 16.30
N GLU A 20 8.02 7.26 17.12
CA GLU A 20 8.00 8.15 18.30
C GLU A 20 9.22 7.96 19.23
N CYS A 21 9.64 6.72 19.46
CA CYS A 21 10.80 6.43 20.31
C CYS A 21 12.12 7.00 19.77
N VAL A 22 12.26 7.13 18.45
CA VAL A 22 13.43 7.74 17.79
C VAL A 22 13.29 9.26 17.75
N ALA A 23 12.09 9.75 17.40
CA ALA A 23 11.79 11.17 17.28
C ALA A 23 11.87 11.90 18.63
N SER A 24 11.48 11.24 19.74
CA SER A 24 11.53 11.83 21.09
C SER A 24 12.90 11.75 21.74
N CYS A 25 13.82 10.93 21.21
CA CYS A 25 15.18 10.81 21.73
C CYS A 25 16.03 11.98 21.22
N PRO A 26 16.62 12.82 22.09
CA PRO A 26 17.46 13.96 21.66
C PRO A 26 18.67 13.59 20.80
N VAL A 27 19.06 12.31 20.79
CA VAL A 27 20.18 11.77 20.02
C VAL A 27 19.75 10.69 19.02
N HIS A 28 18.44 10.50 18.84
CA HIS A 28 17.82 9.63 17.84
C HIS A 28 18.34 8.18 17.84
N VAL A 29 18.42 7.56 19.02
CA VAL A 29 18.70 6.11 19.12
C VAL A 29 17.65 5.34 18.32
N ASP A 30 18.08 4.49 17.38
CA ASP A 30 17.20 3.59 16.63
C ASP A 30 16.70 2.43 17.49
N ALA A 31 15.78 2.75 18.41
CA ALA A 31 15.24 1.80 19.38
C ALA A 31 14.50 0.64 18.72
N ARG A 32 13.90 0.84 17.52
CA ARG A 32 13.25 -0.25 16.75
C ARG A 32 14.28 -1.30 16.32
N LYS A 33 15.35 -0.85 15.66
CA LYS A 33 16.42 -1.73 15.18
C LYS A 33 17.17 -2.39 16.33
N MET A 34 17.42 -1.64 17.41
CA MET A 34 18.00 -2.17 18.64
C MET A 34 17.13 -3.29 19.24
N ALA A 35 15.83 -3.03 19.45
CA ALA A 35 14.91 -4.05 19.98
C ALA A 35 14.81 -5.27 19.05
N ALA A 36 14.82 -5.08 17.73
CA ALA A 36 14.80 -6.20 16.77
C ALA A 36 16.05 -7.10 16.88
N ALA A 37 17.23 -6.53 17.18
CA ALA A 37 18.45 -7.29 17.43
C ALA A 37 18.40 -8.01 18.79
N VAL A 38 17.99 -7.31 19.86
CA VAL A 38 17.82 -7.92 21.19
C VAL A 38 16.81 -9.06 21.15
N ALA A 39 15.69 -8.92 20.45
CA ALA A 39 14.68 -9.98 20.32
C ALA A 39 15.22 -11.27 19.67
N LYS A 40 16.30 -11.18 18.89
CA LYS A 40 17.03 -12.31 18.29
C LYS A 40 18.18 -12.82 19.15
N GLY A 41 18.44 -12.20 20.30
CA GLY A 41 19.58 -12.50 21.17
C GLY A 41 20.92 -11.91 20.70
N ASP A 42 20.92 -11.06 19.67
CA ASP A 42 22.12 -10.45 19.11
C ASP A 42 22.43 -9.13 19.82
N PHE A 43 22.98 -9.24 21.03
CA PHE A 43 23.33 -8.08 21.87
C PHE A 43 24.50 -7.27 21.30
N ASP A 44 25.39 -7.87 20.53
CA ASP A 44 26.51 -7.19 19.88
C ASP A 44 26.00 -6.24 18.79
N ALA A 45 25.09 -6.71 17.93
CA ALA A 45 24.46 -5.85 16.93
C ALA A 45 23.59 -4.77 17.58
N ALA A 46 22.88 -5.11 18.66
CA ALA A 46 22.07 -4.14 19.40
C ALA A 46 22.93 -3.04 20.05
N LEU A 47 24.04 -3.41 20.68
CA LEU A 47 25.02 -2.48 21.25
C LEU A 47 25.65 -1.61 20.16
N ALA A 48 25.96 -2.16 18.99
CA ALA A 48 26.48 -1.39 17.87
C ALA A 48 25.48 -0.33 17.36
N VAL A 49 24.18 -0.64 17.35
CA VAL A 49 23.12 0.33 17.02
C VAL A 49 23.05 1.43 18.08
N TYR A 50 23.08 1.06 19.36
CA TYR A 50 23.01 2.02 20.47
C TYR A 50 24.24 2.94 20.53
N ALA A 51 25.45 2.36 20.51
CA ALA A 51 26.72 3.07 20.59
C ALA A 51 27.02 3.94 19.35
N LYS A 52 26.32 3.72 18.23
CA LYS A 52 26.36 4.65 17.09
C LYS A 52 25.72 6.00 17.43
N ALA A 53 24.67 5.99 18.24
CA ALA A 53 23.90 7.18 18.61
C ALA A 53 24.30 7.76 19.97
N VAL A 54 24.97 7.02 20.85
CA VAL A 54 25.34 7.48 22.19
C VAL A 54 26.83 7.30 22.43
N ALA A 55 27.54 8.39 22.73
CA ALA A 55 29.00 8.35 22.92
C ALA A 55 29.44 7.59 24.18
N PHE A 56 28.64 7.68 25.25
CA PHE A 56 28.89 7.06 26.57
C PHE A 56 27.73 6.11 26.93
N PRO A 57 27.64 4.95 26.26
CA PRO A 57 26.52 4.03 26.42
C PRO A 57 26.38 3.43 27.83
N SER A 58 27.48 3.14 28.53
CA SER A 58 27.45 2.57 29.88
C SER A 58 26.89 3.54 30.91
N VAL A 59 27.26 4.82 30.81
CA VAL A 59 26.72 5.88 31.68
C VAL A 59 25.26 6.17 31.33
N VAL A 60 24.96 6.42 30.06
CA VAL A 60 23.63 6.90 29.63
C VAL A 60 22.54 5.85 29.86
N SER A 61 22.81 4.57 29.62
CA SER A 61 21.84 3.49 29.84
C SER A 61 21.39 3.36 31.31
N ARG A 62 22.17 3.87 32.26
CA ARG A 62 21.84 3.88 33.69
C ARG A 62 20.99 5.08 34.10
N ILE A 63 21.29 6.26 33.56
CA ILE A 63 20.78 7.54 34.09
C ILE A 63 19.79 8.24 33.17
N CYS A 64 19.60 7.78 31.94
CA CYS A 64 18.67 8.38 30.98
C CYS A 64 17.24 8.50 31.55
N ASP A 65 16.56 9.60 31.26
CA ASP A 65 15.16 9.81 31.67
C ASP A 65 14.14 9.06 30.79
N ALA A 66 14.62 8.31 29.79
CA ALA A 66 13.84 7.47 28.88
C ALA A 66 12.65 8.18 28.18
N PRO A 67 12.85 9.33 27.49
CA PRO A 67 11.78 9.99 26.74
C PRO A 67 11.22 9.10 25.61
N CYS A 68 12.05 8.18 25.08
CA CYS A 68 11.67 7.17 24.11
C CYS A 68 10.63 6.16 24.64
N GLN A 69 10.74 5.78 25.92
CA GLN A 69 9.79 4.89 26.59
C GLN A 69 8.48 5.62 26.88
N THR A 70 8.55 6.88 27.31
CA THR A 70 7.37 7.72 27.57
C THR A 70 6.55 7.94 26.30
N ALA A 71 7.21 8.16 25.16
CA ALA A 71 6.59 8.33 23.85
C ALA A 71 6.24 7.01 23.14
N CYS A 72 6.52 5.85 23.75
CA CYS A 72 6.37 4.56 23.07
C CYS A 72 4.90 4.29 22.68
N LYS A 73 4.64 4.18 21.37
CA LYS A 73 3.30 3.93 20.80
C LYS A 73 2.61 2.67 21.34
N ARG A 74 3.37 1.65 21.76
CA ARG A 74 2.83 0.43 22.36
C ARG A 74 1.94 0.70 23.59
N ARG A 75 2.13 1.85 24.27
CA ARG A 75 1.31 2.22 25.43
C ARG A 75 -0.19 2.31 25.17
N GLU A 76 -0.60 2.43 23.91
CA GLU A 76 -2.00 2.43 23.50
C GLU A 76 -2.62 1.01 23.54
N ALA A 77 -1.78 -0.03 23.63
CA ALA A 77 -2.15 -1.44 23.65
C ALA A 77 -1.38 -2.21 24.76
N GLY A 78 -1.34 -1.66 25.98
CA GLY A 78 -0.65 -2.25 27.13
C GLY A 78 0.53 -1.40 27.62
N ASP A 79 1.54 -2.03 28.23
CA ASP A 79 2.68 -1.26 28.76
C ASP A 79 3.68 -0.87 27.66
N PRO A 80 4.35 0.30 27.77
CA PRO A 80 5.41 0.66 26.85
C PRO A 80 6.58 -0.32 26.91
N ILE A 81 7.44 -0.27 25.89
CA ILE A 81 8.72 -0.99 25.92
C ILE A 81 9.65 -0.30 26.91
N ARG A 82 10.27 -1.08 27.80
CA ARG A 82 11.29 -0.62 28.76
C ARG A 82 12.63 -0.39 28.07
N ILE A 83 12.66 0.60 27.17
CA ILE A 83 13.78 0.85 26.24
C ILE A 83 15.08 1.10 27.01
N ARG A 84 15.07 1.84 28.13
CA ARG A 84 16.29 2.06 28.92
C ARG A 84 16.85 0.75 29.51
N ASN A 85 15.98 -0.16 29.97
CA ASN A 85 16.43 -1.48 30.44
C ASN A 85 17.00 -2.32 29.29
N LEU A 86 16.44 -2.20 28.07
CA LEU A 86 17.01 -2.82 26.88
C LEU A 86 18.37 -2.20 26.51
N GLU A 87 18.53 -0.89 26.56
CA GLU A 87 19.81 -0.20 26.34
C GLU A 87 20.88 -0.71 27.33
N ARG A 88 20.52 -0.82 28.62
CA ARG A 88 21.40 -1.38 29.65
C ARG A 88 21.76 -2.83 29.36
N ALA A 89 20.78 -3.65 28.98
CA ALA A 89 21.01 -5.05 28.59
C ALA A 89 21.97 -5.16 27.39
N CYS A 90 21.89 -4.25 26.41
CA CYS A 90 22.84 -4.21 25.29
C CYS A 90 24.28 -3.99 25.76
N VAL A 91 24.47 -3.10 26.74
CA VAL A 91 25.80 -2.81 27.30
C VAL A 91 26.32 -3.97 28.14
N GLU A 92 25.48 -4.56 28.98
CA GLU A 92 25.90 -5.62 29.93
C GLU A 92 26.14 -6.97 29.24
N HIS A 93 25.36 -7.28 28.20
CA HIS A 93 25.42 -8.58 27.52
C HIS A 93 26.15 -8.56 26.18
N GLY A 94 26.40 -7.37 25.63
CA GLY A 94 27.10 -7.18 24.36
C GLY A 94 28.60 -6.88 24.56
N THR A 95 29.41 -7.26 23.58
CA THR A 95 30.84 -7.00 23.57
C THR A 95 31.16 -5.78 22.72
N ARG A 96 31.68 -4.72 23.35
CA ARG A 96 32.08 -3.51 22.63
C ARG A 96 33.33 -3.77 21.79
N GLN A 97 33.15 -3.89 20.47
CA GLN A 97 34.30 -3.95 19.55
C GLN A 97 34.98 -2.58 19.46
N GLN A 98 36.28 -2.53 19.77
CA GLN A 98 37.10 -1.36 19.45
C GLN A 98 37.35 -1.35 17.93
N ARG A 99 36.81 -0.33 17.25
CA ARG A 99 37.08 -0.11 15.82
C ARG A 99 38.23 0.87 15.68
N SER A 100 39.17 0.56 14.79
CA SER A 100 40.16 1.56 14.39
C SER A 100 39.43 2.71 13.70
N VAL A 101 39.69 3.93 14.18
CA VAL A 101 39.10 5.14 13.60
C VAL A 101 40.14 5.78 12.72
N PHE A 102 39.93 5.73 11.40
CA PHE A 102 40.69 6.59 10.50
C PHE A 102 40.15 8.01 10.63
N LEU A 103 40.95 8.89 11.23
CA LEU A 103 40.62 10.29 11.44
C LEU A 103 41.35 11.16 10.42
N ARG A 104 40.61 11.89 9.60
CA ARG A 104 41.18 13.00 8.84
C ARG A 104 41.46 14.14 9.81
N LYS A 105 42.74 14.41 10.09
CA LYS A 105 43.14 15.54 10.94
C LYS A 105 42.63 16.86 10.35
N ARG A 106 42.17 17.75 11.22
CA ARG A 106 41.81 19.14 10.92
C ARG A 106 42.79 20.06 11.63
N ASP A 107 43.16 21.16 10.99
CA ASP A 107 44.13 22.12 11.54
C ASP A 107 43.46 23.16 12.47
N LYS A 108 42.26 22.87 12.95
CA LYS A 108 41.44 23.76 13.77
C LYS A 108 41.37 23.26 15.21
N GLU A 109 41.53 24.18 16.15
CA GLU A 109 41.56 23.91 17.59
C GLU A 109 40.27 24.37 18.26
N VAL A 110 39.68 23.51 19.10
CA VAL A 110 38.42 23.78 19.80
C VAL A 110 38.60 23.61 21.30
N ALA A 111 38.15 24.60 22.09
CA ALA A 111 38.06 24.46 23.54
C ALA A 111 36.66 23.99 23.95
N VAL A 112 36.61 23.08 24.93
CA VAL A 112 35.38 22.67 25.61
C VAL A 112 35.55 22.96 27.09
N VAL A 113 34.70 23.81 27.66
CA VAL A 113 34.75 24.21 29.07
C VAL A 113 33.69 23.44 29.85
N GLY A 114 34.12 22.53 30.73
CA GLY A 114 33.29 21.67 31.56
C GLY A 114 33.34 20.20 31.13
N GLY A 115 33.78 19.31 32.02
CA GLY A 115 33.86 17.85 31.83
C GLY A 115 32.61 17.09 32.27
N GLY A 116 31.43 17.72 32.25
CA GLY A 116 30.15 17.02 32.39
C GLY A 116 29.71 16.31 31.11
N LEU A 117 28.59 15.59 31.14
CA LEU A 117 28.05 14.84 29.98
C LEU A 117 28.02 15.63 28.67
N SER A 118 27.59 16.90 28.73
CA SER A 118 27.44 17.73 27.54
C SER A 118 28.79 18.07 26.90
N GLY A 119 29.75 18.53 27.71
CA GLY A 119 31.10 18.84 27.25
C GLY A 119 31.86 17.59 26.80
N LEU A 120 31.79 16.50 27.56
CA LEU A 120 32.38 15.21 27.17
C LEU A 120 31.81 14.73 25.82
N CYS A 121 30.51 14.87 25.60
CA CYS A 121 29.89 14.47 24.34
C CYS A 121 30.33 15.37 23.18
N ALA A 122 30.39 16.69 23.39
CA ALA A 122 30.90 17.62 22.40
C ALA A 122 32.35 17.30 22.02
N ALA A 123 33.20 17.03 23.02
CA ALA A 123 34.60 16.66 22.80
C ALA A 123 34.73 15.34 22.02
N ALA A 124 33.94 14.32 22.35
CA ALA A 124 33.92 13.06 21.60
C ALA A 124 33.49 13.26 20.14
N GLU A 125 32.41 14.00 19.89
CA GLU A 125 31.88 14.21 18.53
C GLU A 125 32.82 15.07 17.67
N LEU A 126 33.42 16.12 18.24
CA LEU A 126 34.42 16.96 17.57
C LEU A 126 35.73 16.21 17.31
N GLY A 127 36.20 15.43 18.29
CA GLY A 127 37.38 14.58 18.14
C GLY A 127 37.20 13.53 17.02
N ARG A 128 36.01 12.92 16.91
CA ARG A 128 35.66 12.02 15.79
C ARG A 128 35.66 12.69 14.42
N LYS A 129 35.44 14.01 14.38
CA LYS A 129 35.54 14.83 13.15
C LYS A 129 36.99 15.26 12.85
N GLY A 130 37.94 14.96 13.73
CA GLY A 130 39.36 15.22 13.57
C GLY A 130 39.85 16.56 14.08
N TYR A 131 39.02 17.33 14.80
CA TYR A 131 39.41 18.60 15.43
C TYR A 131 40.31 18.36 16.65
N GLN A 132 41.27 19.26 16.89
CA GLN A 132 42.10 19.22 18.09
C GLN A 132 41.31 19.83 19.26
N VAL A 133 40.81 18.98 20.15
CA VAL A 133 39.94 19.43 21.24
C VAL A 133 40.73 19.51 22.56
N THR A 134 40.65 20.65 23.24
CA THR A 134 41.08 20.76 24.65
C THR A 134 39.86 20.90 25.55
N LEU A 135 39.63 19.93 26.43
CA LEU A 135 38.58 19.98 27.43
C LEU A 135 39.15 20.47 28.76
N TYR A 136 38.57 21.54 29.31
CA TYR A 136 38.92 22.10 30.62
C TYR A 136 37.91 21.66 31.68
N GLU A 137 38.39 21.06 32.76
CA GLU A 137 37.59 20.61 33.90
C GLU A 137 38.18 21.16 35.20
N LYS A 138 37.31 21.75 36.03
CA LYS A 138 37.70 22.40 37.29
C LYS A 138 38.04 21.39 38.39
N SER A 139 37.50 20.18 38.31
CA SER A 139 37.73 19.11 39.29
C SER A 139 38.96 18.25 38.94
N ASP A 140 39.34 17.39 39.87
CA ASP A 140 40.44 16.43 39.73
C ASP A 140 40.13 15.27 38.76
N ARG A 141 38.89 15.18 38.28
CA ARG A 141 38.41 14.15 37.35
C ARG A 141 37.21 14.65 36.53
N PRO A 142 37.00 14.15 35.30
CA PRO A 142 35.81 14.44 34.51
C PRO A 142 34.58 13.73 35.06
N GLY A 143 33.40 14.23 34.72
CA GLY A 143 32.10 13.66 35.10
C GLY A 143 31.10 14.71 35.58
N GLY A 144 31.57 15.86 36.08
CA GLY A 144 30.73 16.93 36.58
C GLY A 144 29.66 16.42 37.56
N SER A 145 28.39 16.72 37.29
CA SER A 145 27.29 16.28 38.17
C SER A 145 27.09 14.76 38.27
N LEU A 146 27.71 13.96 37.38
CA LEU A 146 27.65 12.51 37.46
C LEU A 146 28.35 11.97 38.71
N LEU A 147 29.38 12.67 39.18
CA LEU A 147 30.20 12.26 40.34
C LEU A 147 29.42 12.36 41.66
N ALA A 148 28.29 13.07 41.67
CA ALA A 148 27.41 13.20 42.82
C ALA A 148 26.30 12.12 42.85
N LEU A 149 26.23 11.23 41.85
CA LEU A 149 25.27 10.13 41.84
C LEU A 149 25.75 9.01 42.76
N SER A 150 24.80 8.31 43.39
CA SER A 150 25.13 7.17 44.24
C SER A 150 25.70 6.01 43.41
N PRO A 151 26.62 5.19 43.97
CA PRO A 151 27.19 4.04 43.25
C PRO A 151 26.14 3.05 42.73
N GLU A 152 25.00 2.91 43.41
CA GLU A 152 23.90 2.05 42.96
C GLU A 152 23.26 2.59 41.66
N LYS A 153 23.23 3.91 41.50
CA LYS A 153 22.68 4.56 40.31
C LYS A 153 23.70 4.61 39.17
N LEU A 154 24.96 4.91 39.48
CA LEU A 154 26.06 4.95 38.52
C LEU A 154 27.37 4.50 39.18
N PRO A 155 27.76 3.23 39.00
CA PRO A 155 29.06 2.74 39.47
C PRO A 155 30.21 3.55 38.81
N PRO A 156 31.20 4.03 39.60
CA PRO A 156 32.29 4.87 39.08
C PRO A 156 33.06 4.27 37.89
N GLU A 157 33.27 2.96 37.90
CA GLU A 157 33.98 2.20 36.86
C GLU A 157 33.31 2.26 35.48
N LEU A 158 31.99 2.52 35.43
CA LEU A 158 31.27 2.67 34.16
C LEU A 158 31.62 3.97 33.46
N LEU A 159 31.83 5.06 34.21
CA LEU A 159 32.29 6.32 33.66
C LEU A 159 33.71 6.17 33.09
N GLU A 160 34.61 5.53 33.84
CA GLU A 160 35.98 5.25 33.38
C GLU A 160 35.98 4.40 32.10
N THR A 161 35.15 3.36 32.06
CA THR A 161 34.98 2.49 30.88
C THR A 161 34.56 3.29 29.65
N ASP A 162 33.63 4.22 29.82
CA ASP A 162 33.12 5.04 28.73
C ASP A 162 34.11 6.13 28.28
N LEU A 163 34.89 6.69 29.19
CA LEU A 163 35.92 7.69 28.87
C LEU A 163 37.02 7.16 27.96
N LYS A 164 37.27 5.84 27.95
CA LYS A 164 38.22 5.19 27.03
C LYS A 164 37.90 5.47 25.54
N VAL A 165 36.66 5.85 25.22
CA VAL A 165 36.30 6.26 23.85
C VAL A 165 37.04 7.52 23.37
N LEU A 166 37.56 8.33 24.30
CA LEU A 166 38.29 9.55 24.00
C LEU A 166 39.78 9.31 23.72
N GLU A 167 40.37 8.23 24.24
CA GLU A 167 41.80 7.90 24.09
C GLU A 167 42.29 7.89 22.63
N PRO A 168 41.58 7.29 21.65
CA PRO A 168 42.04 7.29 20.26
C PRO A 168 41.72 8.60 19.51
N LEU A 169 41.08 9.58 20.16
CA LEU A 169 40.68 10.85 19.55
C LEU A 169 41.69 11.95 19.90
N PRO A 170 41.82 13.00 19.08
CA PRO A 170 42.64 14.18 19.36
C PRO A 170 42.00 15.07 20.45
N VAL A 171 41.75 14.51 21.64
CA VAL A 171 41.11 15.16 22.78
C VAL A 171 42.10 15.18 23.95
N THR A 172 42.47 16.37 24.40
CA THR A 172 43.30 16.58 25.60
C THR A 172 42.41 17.06 26.74
N ILE A 173 42.46 16.39 27.90
CA ILE A 173 41.71 16.78 29.09
C ILE A 173 42.65 17.48 30.08
N ARG A 174 42.31 18.71 30.46
CA ARG A 174 42.98 19.55 31.46
C ARG A 174 42.17 19.55 32.74
N LEU A 175 42.69 18.92 33.79
CA LEU A 175 42.04 18.77 35.09
C LEU A 175 42.55 19.82 36.08
N ASN A 176 41.76 20.13 37.10
CA ASN A 176 42.04 21.19 38.08
C ASN A 176 42.22 22.58 37.44
N GLU A 177 41.62 22.81 36.27
CA GLU A 177 41.68 24.07 35.56
C GLU A 177 40.29 24.71 35.50
N LEU A 178 40.04 25.65 36.41
CA LEU A 178 38.85 26.49 36.38
C LEU A 178 39.00 27.55 35.29
N VAL A 179 38.01 27.68 34.40
CA VAL A 179 37.93 28.75 33.40
C VAL A 179 36.86 29.75 33.83
N GLY A 180 37.16 31.05 33.71
CA GLY A 180 36.29 32.15 34.13
C GLY A 180 36.72 32.75 35.47
N ARG A 181 35.75 33.15 36.30
CA ARG A 181 36.01 33.86 37.57
C ARG A 181 36.85 33.01 38.53
N GLY A 182 38.03 33.49 38.90
CA GLY A 182 38.93 32.84 39.86
C GLY A 182 39.83 31.75 39.27
N GLY A 183 39.93 31.66 37.94
CA GLY A 183 40.81 30.74 37.23
C GLY A 183 41.41 31.35 35.96
N VAL A 184 41.58 30.55 34.91
CA VAL A 184 42.02 31.00 33.59
C VAL A 184 40.98 31.97 33.01
N PRO A 185 41.35 33.21 32.64
CA PRO A 185 40.42 34.16 32.05
C PRO A 185 39.73 33.60 30.80
N PHE A 186 38.42 33.83 30.68
CA PHE A 186 37.68 33.34 29.52
C PHE A 186 38.15 33.99 28.20
N SER A 187 38.60 35.24 28.25
CA SER A 187 39.24 35.96 27.13
C SER A 187 40.39 35.14 26.53
N ASP A 188 41.28 34.60 27.37
CA ASP A 188 42.46 33.86 26.94
C ASP A 188 42.07 32.57 26.19
N ILE A 189 40.99 31.92 26.64
CA ILE A 189 40.43 30.75 25.96
C ILE A 189 39.83 31.17 24.61
N THR A 190 39.06 32.26 24.58
CA THR A 190 38.46 32.72 23.33
C THR A 190 39.51 33.20 22.33
N GLU A 191 40.62 33.81 22.73
CA GLU A 191 41.67 34.25 21.81
C GLU A 191 42.46 33.08 21.23
N ARG A 192 42.72 32.05 22.05
CA ARG A 192 43.56 30.91 21.68
C ARG A 192 42.91 29.94 20.70
N TYR A 193 41.59 29.72 20.81
CA TYR A 193 40.91 28.65 20.07
C TYR A 193 40.07 29.20 18.91
N ASP A 194 39.92 28.40 17.85
CA ASP A 194 39.10 28.75 16.69
C ASP A 194 37.60 28.71 17.00
N ALA A 195 37.20 27.89 17.98
CA ALA A 195 35.84 27.84 18.52
C ALA A 195 35.85 27.39 19.99
N VAL A 196 34.84 27.81 20.76
CA VAL A 196 34.71 27.46 22.18
C VAL A 196 33.30 26.96 22.48
N TYR A 197 33.19 25.83 23.18
CA TYR A 197 31.93 25.34 23.76
C TYR A 197 31.95 25.47 25.28
N VAL A 198 30.95 26.16 25.85
CA VAL A 198 30.80 26.35 27.29
C VAL A 198 29.68 25.45 27.82
N ALA A 199 30.05 24.48 28.64
CA ALA A 199 29.18 23.54 29.34
C ALA A 199 29.51 23.47 30.85
N ALA A 200 29.85 24.62 31.44
CA ALA A 200 30.34 24.75 32.82
C ALA A 200 29.30 24.43 33.91
N GLY A 201 28.04 24.29 33.53
CA GLY A 201 26.94 23.89 34.41
C GLY A 201 26.29 25.02 35.21
N SER A 202 26.95 26.18 35.28
CA SER A 202 26.43 27.44 35.85
C SER A 202 26.80 28.60 34.90
N ALA A 203 26.00 29.66 34.92
CA ALA A 203 26.31 30.91 34.20
C ALA A 203 27.29 31.82 34.95
N GLU A 204 27.61 31.49 36.21
CA GLU A 204 28.59 32.23 37.00
C GLU A 204 29.97 32.21 36.33
N GLY A 205 30.53 33.39 36.08
CA GLY A 205 31.80 33.56 35.36
C GLY A 205 31.67 33.54 33.83
N PHE A 206 30.45 33.43 33.30
CA PHE A 206 30.12 33.44 31.87
C PHE A 206 28.91 34.34 31.58
N GLU A 207 28.63 35.32 32.43
CA GLU A 207 27.47 36.22 32.32
C GLU A 207 27.45 36.98 30.99
N GLU A 208 28.64 37.19 30.42
CA GLU A 208 28.81 37.87 29.14
C GLU A 208 28.34 37.06 27.93
N LEU A 209 28.03 35.77 28.05
CA LEU A 209 27.52 34.95 26.93
C LEU A 209 26.08 35.36 26.53
N GLY A 210 25.31 35.90 27.49
CA GLY A 210 23.91 36.27 27.28
C GLY A 210 23.00 35.07 26.97
N GLU A 211 21.91 35.33 26.25
CA GLU A 211 21.02 34.27 25.78
C GLU A 211 21.64 33.50 24.62
N THR A 212 21.46 32.18 24.64
CA THR A 212 21.95 31.28 23.60
C THR A 212 20.84 30.92 22.63
N ASP A 213 21.13 30.91 21.34
CA ASP A 213 20.21 30.44 20.31
C ASP A 213 19.81 28.97 20.52
N GLU A 214 18.51 28.68 20.42
CA GLU A 214 17.98 27.35 20.78
C GLU A 214 18.37 26.23 19.81
N THR A 215 18.57 26.57 18.52
CA THR A 215 18.85 25.62 17.45
C THR A 215 20.35 25.40 17.29
N THR A 216 21.14 26.48 17.35
CA THR A 216 22.56 26.50 17.04
C THR A 216 23.44 26.51 18.26
N LEU A 217 22.89 26.81 19.43
CA LEU A 217 23.65 27.02 20.66
C LEU A 217 24.70 28.14 20.55
N ALA A 218 24.63 28.98 19.52
CA ALA A 218 25.50 30.14 19.37
C ALA A 218 25.16 31.20 20.42
N THR A 219 26.19 31.87 20.92
CA THR A 219 26.04 33.00 21.83
C THR A 219 26.22 34.32 21.07
N ARG A 220 26.08 35.45 21.76
CA ARG A 220 26.40 36.76 21.16
C ARG A 220 27.90 36.98 20.90
N ILE A 221 28.76 36.16 21.48
CA ILE A 221 30.21 36.20 21.25
C ILE A 221 30.51 35.30 20.05
N GLU A 222 31.11 35.88 19.01
CA GLU A 222 31.53 35.14 17.81
C GLU A 222 32.39 33.95 18.20
N LYS A 223 32.21 32.82 17.51
CA LYS A 223 32.88 31.51 17.73
C LYS A 223 32.62 30.82 19.08
N VAL A 224 31.76 31.38 19.92
CA VAL A 224 31.42 30.81 21.23
C VAL A 224 30.01 30.24 21.23
N PHE A 225 29.89 29.00 21.71
CA PHE A 225 28.66 28.24 21.84
C PHE A 225 28.45 27.84 23.30
N ALA A 226 27.20 27.74 23.76
CA ALA A 226 26.92 27.38 25.15
C ALA A 226 25.73 26.41 25.28
N GLY A 227 25.79 25.48 26.23
CA GLY A 227 24.70 24.52 26.42
C GLY A 227 24.79 23.71 27.70
N GLY A 228 24.10 22.56 27.74
CA GLY A 228 24.03 21.75 28.94
C GLY A 228 23.18 22.42 30.02
N ARG A 229 23.54 22.28 31.30
CA ARG A 229 22.73 22.80 32.42
C ARG A 229 22.59 24.32 32.44
N MET A 230 23.44 25.06 31.72
CA MET A 230 23.30 26.51 31.56
C MET A 230 22.04 26.89 30.80
N ARG A 231 21.53 25.98 29.95
CA ARG A 231 20.31 26.15 29.15
C ARG A 231 19.17 25.25 29.65
N LEU A 232 19.50 24.01 29.96
CA LEU A 232 18.54 22.99 30.36
C LEU A 232 18.13 23.21 31.83
N LYS A 233 17.02 23.92 32.04
CA LYS A 233 16.44 24.16 33.38
C LYS A 233 16.15 22.85 34.14
N ASN A 234 15.85 21.78 33.40
CA ASN A 234 15.70 20.43 33.94
C ASN A 234 16.98 19.62 33.70
N CYS A 235 17.47 18.92 34.72
CA CYS A 235 18.74 18.19 34.71
C CYS A 235 18.69 16.86 33.90
N SER A 236 18.13 16.88 32.68
CA SER A 236 17.97 15.68 31.85
C SER A 236 19.32 15.21 31.28
N PRO A 237 19.80 13.99 31.63
CA PRO A 237 21.08 13.51 31.12
C PRO A 237 21.10 13.34 29.60
N ILE A 238 20.02 12.83 29.01
CA ILE A 238 19.97 12.59 27.56
C ILE A 238 19.86 13.90 26.77
N ALA A 239 19.19 14.91 27.32
CA ALA A 239 19.18 16.25 26.72
C ALA A 239 20.57 16.90 26.76
N ALA A 240 21.34 16.69 27.84
CA ALA A 240 22.73 17.18 27.91
C ALA A 240 23.64 16.55 26.85
N VAL A 241 23.49 15.24 26.60
CA VAL A 241 24.18 14.56 25.48
C VAL A 241 23.71 15.14 24.13
N GLY A 242 22.41 15.40 23.98
CA GLY A 242 21.84 16.07 22.81
C GLY A 242 22.43 17.45 22.55
N ASP A 243 22.55 18.30 23.58
CA ASP A 243 23.19 19.62 23.49
C ASP A 243 24.67 19.50 23.11
N GLY A 244 25.40 18.51 23.65
CA GLY A 244 26.80 18.27 23.28
C GLY A 244 26.97 17.92 21.81
N ARG A 245 26.10 17.05 21.27
CA ARG A 245 26.06 16.74 19.82
C ARG A 245 25.68 17.98 19.00
N ARG A 246 24.67 18.73 19.42
CA ARG A 246 24.21 19.95 18.75
C ARG A 246 25.32 21.01 18.70
N ALA A 247 26.08 21.16 19.78
CA ALA A 247 27.23 22.06 19.84
C ALA A 247 28.33 21.62 18.87
N ALA A 248 28.69 20.34 18.86
CA ALA A 248 29.68 19.80 17.94
C ALA A 248 29.30 20.02 16.46
N ILE A 249 28.03 19.86 16.11
CA ILE A 249 27.52 20.15 14.77
C ILE A 249 27.62 21.64 14.43
N SER A 250 27.28 22.52 15.38
CA SER A 250 27.30 23.97 15.18
C SER A 250 28.72 24.50 15.02
N ILE A 251 29.65 24.02 15.85
CA ILE A 251 31.08 24.33 15.74
C ILE A 251 31.64 23.81 14.42
N ASP A 252 31.32 22.59 14.02
CA ASP A 252 31.76 22.04 12.73
C ASP A 252 31.26 22.86 11.53
N ARG A 253 30.00 23.32 11.57
CA ARG A 253 29.44 24.20 10.53
C ARG A 253 30.09 25.59 10.52
N PHE A 254 30.30 26.16 11.71
CA PHE A 254 30.99 27.44 11.88
C PHE A 254 32.40 27.40 11.28
N LEU A 255 33.20 26.39 11.64
CA LEU A 255 34.57 26.22 11.16
C LEU A 255 34.65 25.91 9.66
N GLN A 256 33.57 25.43 9.04
CA GLN A 256 33.45 25.22 7.60
C GLN A 256 32.89 26.45 6.84
N GLY A 257 32.47 27.50 7.54
CA GLY A 257 31.88 28.69 6.93
C GLY A 257 30.52 28.45 6.25
N VAL A 258 29.75 27.45 6.73
CA VAL A 258 28.41 27.13 6.21
C VAL A 258 27.31 27.59 7.17
N SER A 259 26.07 27.67 6.69
CA SER A 259 24.92 28.10 7.51
C SER A 259 24.80 27.30 8.81
N LEU A 260 24.71 28.01 9.94
CA LEU A 260 24.50 27.39 11.24
C LEU A 260 23.08 26.88 11.44
N ALA A 261 22.08 27.43 10.77
CA ALA A 261 20.65 27.17 11.06
C ALA A 261 19.94 26.27 10.04
N SER A 262 20.43 26.19 8.80
CA SER A 262 19.74 25.51 7.71
C SER A 262 19.57 23.99 7.92
N GLY A 263 18.34 23.49 7.80
CA GLY A 263 18.03 22.04 7.81
C GLY A 263 18.19 21.39 9.19
N ARG A 264 17.92 22.14 10.27
CA ARG A 264 18.11 21.71 11.66
C ARG A 264 16.80 21.53 12.43
N GLU A 265 15.66 21.58 11.74
CA GLU A 265 14.32 21.56 12.35
C GLU A 265 14.04 20.26 13.12
N ARG A 266 14.79 19.19 12.80
CA ARG A 266 14.68 17.86 13.40
C ARG A 266 15.89 17.48 14.25
N GLU A 267 16.74 18.44 14.63
CA GLU A 267 17.86 18.17 15.55
C GLU A 267 17.38 18.14 17.01
N GLY A 268 17.38 16.96 17.61
CA GLY A 268 16.87 16.74 18.97
C GLY A 268 15.43 16.26 18.95
N ALA A 269 14.72 16.31 20.08
CA ALA A 269 13.38 15.75 20.15
C ALA A 269 12.38 16.54 19.27
N PHE A 270 11.58 15.84 18.46
CA PHE A 270 10.51 16.42 17.65
C PHE A 270 9.31 15.47 17.57
N LYS A 271 8.15 16.02 17.19
CA LYS A 271 6.93 15.23 16.96
C LYS A 271 6.98 14.57 15.59
N THR A 272 6.87 13.25 15.53
CA THR A 272 6.81 12.54 14.25
C THR A 272 5.40 12.52 13.67
N GLU A 273 5.33 12.39 12.35
CA GLU A 273 4.09 12.17 11.60
C GLU A 273 3.84 10.68 11.33
N LEU A 274 4.72 9.77 11.79
CA LEU A 274 4.56 8.34 11.53
C LEU A 274 3.27 7.82 12.18
N TYR A 275 2.36 7.33 11.34
CA TYR A 275 1.15 6.63 11.78
C TYR A 275 1.43 5.15 12.01
N THR A 276 0.83 4.57 13.05
CA THR A 276 0.86 3.13 13.33
C THR A 276 -0.45 2.78 14.03
N ASP A 277 -1.23 1.88 13.42
CA ASP A 277 -2.45 1.34 14.01
C ASP A 277 -2.12 0.35 15.13
N THR A 278 -2.68 0.60 16.32
CA THR A 278 -2.51 -0.23 17.53
C THR A 278 -3.79 -0.91 17.97
N GLU A 279 -4.94 -0.68 17.33
CA GLU A 279 -6.26 -1.15 17.81
C GLU A 279 -6.33 -2.68 17.99
N ARG A 280 -5.56 -3.42 17.18
CA ARG A 280 -5.56 -4.90 17.15
C ARG A 280 -4.28 -5.51 17.68
N ILE A 281 -3.47 -4.73 18.39
CA ILE A 281 -2.27 -5.23 19.06
C ILE A 281 -2.70 -5.82 20.39
N GLU A 282 -2.24 -7.03 20.68
CA GLU A 282 -2.52 -7.70 21.95
C GLU A 282 -1.93 -6.90 23.14
N PRO A 283 -2.75 -6.62 24.18
CA PRO A 283 -2.29 -6.03 25.42
C PRO A 283 -1.30 -6.93 26.15
N LEU A 284 -0.06 -6.47 26.30
CA LEU A 284 0.97 -7.19 27.08
C LEU A 284 1.56 -6.28 28.15
N ALA A 285 1.70 -6.80 29.37
CA ALA A 285 2.43 -6.16 30.46
C ALA A 285 3.94 -6.16 30.20
N ALA A 286 4.67 -5.19 30.80
CA ALA A 286 6.12 -5.13 30.69
C ALA A 286 6.82 -6.22 31.50
N VAL A 287 7.93 -6.73 30.96
CA VAL A 287 8.74 -7.72 31.67
C VAL A 287 9.42 -7.05 32.86
N SER A 288 9.22 -7.62 34.05
CA SER A 288 9.90 -7.18 35.26
C SER A 288 11.34 -7.70 35.29
N PRO A 289 12.36 -6.84 35.49
CA PRO A 289 13.73 -7.29 35.64
C PRO A 289 13.91 -8.03 36.96
N SER A 290 14.59 -9.17 36.94
CA SER A 290 14.96 -9.92 38.15
C SER A 290 16.42 -9.71 38.58
N GLY A 291 17.25 -9.10 37.71
CA GLY A 291 18.65 -8.85 37.98
C GLY A 291 18.90 -7.71 38.99
N PRO A 292 20.12 -7.64 39.55
CA PRO A 292 20.50 -6.61 40.51
C PRO A 292 20.31 -5.20 39.94
N ASP A 293 19.84 -4.29 40.79
CA ASP A 293 19.53 -2.89 40.45
C ASP A 293 18.58 -2.74 39.25
N GLY A 294 17.70 -3.73 39.01
CA GLY A 294 16.75 -3.72 37.90
C GLY A 294 17.36 -4.05 36.53
N ALA A 295 18.46 -4.82 36.50
CA ALA A 295 19.03 -5.37 35.27
C ALA A 295 18.14 -6.47 34.66
N TYR A 296 18.14 -6.60 33.34
CA TYR A 296 17.56 -7.76 32.68
C TYR A 296 18.57 -8.89 32.54
N THR A 297 18.11 -10.12 32.73
CA THR A 297 18.80 -11.28 32.14
C THR A 297 18.71 -11.23 30.61
N LYS A 298 19.50 -12.06 29.90
CA LYS A 298 19.43 -12.13 28.44
C LYS A 298 18.02 -12.52 27.97
N GLU A 299 17.41 -13.47 28.65
CA GLU A 299 16.08 -14.01 28.34
C GLU A 299 14.98 -12.97 28.61
N GLU A 300 15.08 -12.22 29.71
CA GLU A 300 14.14 -11.15 30.02
C GLU A 300 14.22 -10.00 29.00
N ALA A 301 15.43 -9.61 28.62
CA ALA A 301 15.65 -8.58 27.61
C ALA A 301 15.09 -9.01 26.24
N GLN A 302 15.29 -10.27 25.85
CA GLN A 302 14.71 -10.84 24.62
C GLN A 302 13.18 -10.78 24.66
N LYS A 303 12.56 -11.26 25.76
CA LYS A 303 11.09 -11.23 25.93
C LYS A 303 10.53 -9.81 25.90
N GLU A 304 11.19 -8.87 26.56
CA GLU A 304 10.79 -7.47 26.54
C GLU A 304 10.90 -6.87 25.14
N ALA A 305 11.98 -7.17 24.42
CA ALA A 305 12.20 -6.70 23.07
C ALA A 305 11.21 -7.30 22.04
N GLN A 306 10.78 -8.56 22.23
CA GLN A 306 9.75 -9.22 21.41
C GLN A 306 8.38 -8.55 21.50
N ARG A 307 8.11 -7.79 22.57
CA ARG A 307 6.88 -6.96 22.68
C ARG A 307 6.90 -5.78 21.71
N CYS A 308 8.06 -5.39 21.15
CA CYS A 308 8.14 -4.23 20.26
C CYS A 308 7.34 -4.46 18.97
N ILE A 309 6.36 -3.60 18.70
CA ILE A 309 5.46 -3.71 17.52
C ILE A 309 6.09 -3.25 16.21
N GLN A 310 7.37 -2.86 16.22
CA GLN A 310 8.11 -2.37 15.05
C GLN A 310 7.31 -1.30 14.28
N CYS A 311 6.91 -0.22 14.98
CA CYS A 311 5.98 0.82 14.49
C CYS A 311 6.29 1.21 13.05
N GLN A 312 5.31 1.17 12.17
CA GLN A 312 5.45 1.44 10.73
C GLN A 312 4.10 1.87 10.15
N CYS A 313 4.12 2.73 9.14
CA CYS A 313 2.94 3.14 8.40
C CYS A 313 2.79 2.29 7.13
N LEU A 314 2.32 1.05 7.30
CA LEU A 314 2.09 0.11 6.20
C LEU A 314 0.62 -0.31 6.08
N GLU A 315 -0.35 0.44 6.63
CA GLU A 315 -1.76 0.03 6.62
C GLU A 315 -2.31 -0.20 5.22
N CYS A 316 -1.96 0.64 4.24
CA CYS A 316 -2.35 0.43 2.84
C CYS A 316 -1.74 -0.87 2.25
N VAL A 317 -0.52 -1.24 2.63
CA VAL A 317 0.13 -2.50 2.21
C VAL A 317 -0.51 -3.69 2.93
N LYS A 318 -0.79 -3.55 4.23
CA LYS A 318 -1.52 -4.53 5.02
C LYS A 318 -2.95 -4.70 4.53
N GLY A 319 -3.57 -3.73 3.84
CA GLY A 319 -4.92 -3.83 3.31
C GLY A 319 -5.02 -4.31 1.86
N CYS A 320 -3.95 -4.19 1.07
CA CYS A 320 -3.97 -4.40 -0.38
C CYS A 320 -3.01 -5.52 -0.80
N ALA A 321 -3.55 -6.62 -1.37
CA ALA A 321 -2.74 -7.75 -1.85
C ALA A 321 -1.71 -7.32 -2.92
N PHE A 322 -2.09 -6.45 -3.86
CA PHE A 322 -1.17 -5.88 -4.86
C PHE A 322 0.06 -5.21 -4.23
N LEU A 323 -0.16 -4.32 -3.26
CA LEU A 323 0.97 -3.62 -2.63
C LEU A 323 1.84 -4.56 -1.81
N ALA A 324 1.25 -5.59 -1.19
CA ALA A 324 1.98 -6.61 -0.44
C ALA A 324 2.83 -7.51 -1.35
N HIS A 325 2.31 -7.85 -2.54
CA HIS A 325 2.96 -8.73 -3.52
C HIS A 325 4.37 -8.26 -3.90
N TYR A 326 4.55 -6.94 -4.11
CA TYR A 326 5.81 -6.34 -4.52
C TYR A 326 6.80 -6.04 -3.38
N LYS A 327 6.48 -6.44 -2.13
CA LYS A 327 7.41 -6.47 -0.97
C LYS A 327 8.15 -5.16 -0.68
N SER A 328 7.49 -4.03 -0.91
CA SER A 328 7.99 -2.68 -0.62
C SER A 328 6.87 -1.78 -0.07
N TYR A 329 6.96 -0.47 -0.29
CA TYR A 329 5.98 0.51 0.19
C TYR A 329 5.72 1.63 -0.84
N PRO A 330 4.57 2.34 -0.76
CA PRO A 330 4.09 3.23 -1.80
C PRO A 330 5.07 4.29 -2.30
N LYS A 331 5.86 4.95 -1.43
CA LYS A 331 6.86 5.93 -1.86
C LYS A 331 7.85 5.35 -2.88
N ARG A 332 8.34 4.13 -2.62
CA ARG A 332 9.25 3.43 -3.53
C ARG A 332 8.55 3.04 -4.82
N TYR A 333 7.30 2.58 -4.74
CA TYR A 333 6.51 2.24 -5.92
C TYR A 333 6.27 3.47 -6.82
N VAL A 334 5.98 4.64 -6.23
CA VAL A 334 5.84 5.90 -6.99
C VAL A 334 7.12 6.23 -7.76
N ARG A 335 8.30 6.13 -7.11
CA ARG A 335 9.60 6.30 -7.80
C ARG A 335 9.81 5.26 -8.89
N GLU A 336 9.47 4.01 -8.65
CA GLU A 336 9.64 2.92 -9.61
C GLU A 336 8.79 3.12 -10.85
N VAL A 337 7.52 3.53 -10.68
CA VAL A 337 6.62 3.89 -11.77
C VAL A 337 7.19 5.07 -12.56
N TYR A 338 7.64 6.14 -11.90
CA TYR A 338 8.28 7.28 -12.56
C TYR A 338 9.48 6.85 -13.41
N ASN A 339 10.42 6.13 -12.79
CA ASN A 339 11.63 5.66 -13.46
C ASN A 339 11.27 4.81 -14.68
N ASN A 340 10.29 3.90 -14.56
CA ASN A 340 9.82 3.07 -15.66
C ASN A 340 9.30 3.89 -16.86
N LEU A 341 8.58 5.00 -16.61
CA LEU A 341 8.07 5.88 -17.67
C LEU A 341 9.18 6.67 -18.37
N THR A 342 10.22 7.07 -17.63
CA THR A 342 11.37 7.83 -18.16
C THR A 342 12.33 7.00 -19.02
N ILE A 343 12.27 5.65 -18.95
CA ILE A 343 13.11 4.78 -19.78
C ILE A 343 12.80 5.00 -21.26
N VAL A 344 13.81 5.50 -21.98
CA VAL A 344 13.79 5.69 -23.44
C VAL A 344 14.09 4.35 -24.14
N MET A 345 15.26 3.77 -23.85
CA MET A 345 15.72 2.47 -24.35
C MET A 345 15.99 1.51 -23.19
N GLY A 346 15.66 0.22 -23.35
CA GLY A 346 15.89 -0.82 -22.34
C GLY A 346 14.62 -1.50 -21.84
N MET A 347 14.80 -2.49 -20.96
CA MET A 347 13.70 -3.27 -20.37
C MET A 347 12.96 -2.45 -19.32
N ARG A 348 11.63 -2.50 -19.40
CA ARG A 348 10.71 -1.80 -18.49
C ARG A 348 10.18 -2.77 -17.44
N HIS A 349 10.98 -2.98 -16.40
CA HIS A 349 10.66 -3.94 -15.33
C HIS A 349 9.40 -3.57 -14.53
N GLY A 350 9.00 -2.29 -14.50
CA GLY A 350 7.81 -1.82 -13.77
C GLY A 350 6.49 -2.03 -14.52
N ASN A 351 6.50 -2.46 -15.79
CA ASN A 351 5.29 -2.63 -16.58
C ASN A 351 4.30 -3.62 -15.97
N GLU A 352 4.78 -4.75 -15.44
CA GLU A 352 3.91 -5.73 -14.81
C GLU A 352 3.20 -5.12 -13.60
N MET A 353 3.96 -4.50 -12.67
CA MET A 353 3.43 -3.83 -11.48
C MET A 353 2.39 -2.75 -11.80
N ILE A 354 2.64 -1.91 -12.80
CA ILE A 354 1.69 -0.86 -13.23
C ILE A 354 0.35 -1.49 -13.69
N ASN A 355 0.41 -2.62 -14.40
CA ASN A 355 -0.78 -3.28 -14.93
C ASN A 355 -1.45 -4.25 -13.94
N SER A 356 -0.80 -4.58 -12.81
CA SER A 356 -1.37 -5.42 -11.73
C SER A 356 -2.22 -4.68 -10.70
N CYS A 357 -2.40 -3.36 -10.82
CA CYS A 357 -3.25 -2.59 -9.93
C CYS A 357 -4.73 -2.64 -10.33
N SER A 358 -5.63 -2.93 -9.39
CA SER A 358 -7.09 -2.97 -9.66
C SER A 358 -7.77 -1.60 -9.71
N LEU A 359 -7.01 -0.51 -9.53
CA LEU A 359 -7.51 0.88 -9.56
C LEU A 359 -8.66 1.16 -8.58
N CYS A 360 -8.74 0.39 -7.48
CA CYS A 360 -9.92 0.32 -6.61
C CYS A 360 -10.00 1.41 -5.53
N GLY A 361 -8.99 2.29 -5.43
CA GLY A 361 -8.91 3.38 -4.46
C GLY A 361 -8.72 2.97 -2.98
N GLN A 362 -8.64 1.67 -2.66
CA GLN A 362 -8.55 1.22 -1.26
C GLN A 362 -7.32 1.77 -0.53
N CYS A 363 -6.19 1.88 -1.23
CA CYS A 363 -4.96 2.46 -0.66
C CYS A 363 -5.13 3.92 -0.26
N ALA A 364 -5.93 4.70 -1.00
CA ALA A 364 -6.23 6.08 -0.66
C ALA A 364 -7.11 6.16 0.60
N ALA A 365 -8.16 5.34 0.66
CA ALA A 365 -9.09 5.28 1.80
C ALA A 365 -8.40 4.85 3.11
N ILE A 366 -7.43 3.94 3.04
CA ILE A 366 -6.68 3.48 4.22
C ILE A 366 -5.54 4.45 4.59
N CYS A 367 -4.98 5.17 3.61
CA CYS A 367 -3.82 6.02 3.85
C CYS A 367 -4.21 7.27 4.66
N PRO A 368 -3.53 7.57 5.78
CA PRO A 368 -3.79 8.78 6.56
C PRO A 368 -3.65 10.09 5.76
N ASN A 369 -2.84 10.07 4.69
CA ASN A 369 -2.58 11.21 3.82
C ASN A 369 -3.18 11.04 2.41
N GLY A 370 -4.05 10.04 2.21
CA GLY A 370 -4.77 9.85 0.94
C GLY A 370 -3.90 9.51 -0.28
N LEU A 371 -2.78 8.80 -0.12
CA LEU A 371 -1.96 8.37 -1.27
C LEU A 371 -2.69 7.29 -2.09
N ASN A 372 -3.07 7.66 -3.31
CA ASN A 372 -3.81 6.79 -4.23
C ASN A 372 -2.91 6.12 -5.28
N MET A 373 -2.43 4.90 -4.99
CA MET A 373 -1.68 4.10 -5.98
C MET A 373 -2.52 3.73 -7.21
N GLY A 374 -3.86 3.71 -7.12
CA GLY A 374 -4.72 3.50 -8.28
C GLY A 374 -4.55 4.62 -9.31
N GLU A 375 -4.57 5.88 -8.88
CA GLU A 375 -4.34 7.02 -9.77
C GLU A 375 -2.92 7.01 -10.36
N VAL A 376 -1.91 6.69 -9.55
CA VAL A 376 -0.51 6.57 -10.01
C VAL A 376 -0.41 5.54 -11.15
N CYS A 377 -0.98 4.35 -10.95
CA CYS A 377 -0.98 3.30 -11.96
C CYS A 377 -1.81 3.68 -13.20
N LEU A 378 -2.99 4.30 -13.04
CA LEU A 378 -3.83 4.71 -14.17
C LEU A 378 -3.15 5.78 -15.04
N GLN A 379 -2.55 6.81 -14.41
CA GLN A 379 -1.78 7.82 -15.14
C GLN A 379 -0.60 7.19 -15.89
N ALA A 380 0.11 6.25 -15.27
CA ALA A 380 1.18 5.52 -15.93
C ALA A 380 0.66 4.70 -17.13
N ARG A 381 -0.49 4.03 -17.01
CA ARG A 381 -1.11 3.31 -18.13
C ARG A 381 -1.45 4.23 -19.29
N ARG A 382 -2.09 5.37 -19.03
CA ARG A 382 -2.42 6.38 -20.06
C ARG A 382 -1.17 6.88 -20.77
N GLU A 383 -0.13 7.21 -20.01
CA GLU A 383 1.16 7.64 -20.57
C GLU A 383 1.83 6.55 -21.42
N MET A 384 1.81 5.31 -20.95
CA MET A 384 2.32 4.16 -21.71
C MET A 384 1.54 3.93 -23.01
N VAL A 385 0.23 4.15 -23.03
CA VAL A 385 -0.57 4.08 -24.26
C VAL A 385 -0.22 5.22 -25.21
N ARG A 386 -0.22 6.46 -24.72
CA ARG A 386 0.06 7.68 -25.49
C ARG A 386 1.44 7.61 -26.16
N THR A 387 2.43 7.08 -25.45
CA THR A 387 3.81 6.93 -25.94
C THR A 387 4.08 5.62 -26.68
N LYS A 388 3.04 4.79 -26.92
CA LYS A 388 3.14 3.47 -27.57
C LYS A 388 4.11 2.50 -26.86
N LYS A 389 4.26 2.65 -25.54
CA LYS A 389 5.10 1.82 -24.66
C LYS A 389 4.30 0.75 -23.89
N MET A 390 2.97 0.77 -23.95
CA MET A 390 2.11 -0.24 -23.33
C MET A 390 2.38 -1.61 -23.94
N PRO A 391 2.69 -2.66 -23.14
CA PRO A 391 2.79 -4.02 -23.67
C PRO A 391 1.51 -4.40 -24.42
N PRO A 392 1.59 -4.87 -25.67
CA PRO A 392 0.42 -5.24 -26.45
C PRO A 392 -0.47 -6.28 -25.75
N SER A 393 0.14 -7.15 -24.95
CA SER A 393 -0.53 -8.22 -24.21
C SER A 393 -1.31 -7.79 -22.97
N ALA A 394 -0.96 -6.68 -22.33
CA ALA A 394 -1.37 -6.39 -20.95
C ALA A 394 -2.90 -6.36 -20.77
N HIS A 395 -3.64 -5.82 -21.75
CA HIS A 395 -5.09 -5.67 -21.67
C HIS A 395 -5.83 -6.21 -22.91
N ASP A 396 -5.13 -6.89 -23.82
CA ASP A 396 -5.67 -7.29 -25.14
C ASP A 396 -6.94 -8.13 -25.03
N PHE A 397 -6.94 -9.17 -24.18
CA PHE A 397 -8.11 -10.04 -24.02
C PHE A 397 -9.33 -9.25 -23.53
N ALA A 398 -9.16 -8.42 -22.49
CA ALA A 398 -10.23 -7.59 -21.96
C ALA A 398 -10.76 -6.58 -22.99
N LEU A 399 -9.87 -5.96 -23.79
CA LEU A 399 -10.27 -5.04 -24.85
C LEU A 399 -11.06 -5.74 -25.97
N ARG A 400 -10.71 -6.99 -26.32
CA ARG A 400 -11.51 -7.81 -27.25
C ARG A 400 -12.86 -8.20 -26.66
N ASP A 401 -12.93 -8.45 -25.35
CA ASP A 401 -14.19 -8.71 -24.65
C ASP A 401 -15.10 -7.47 -24.61
N LEU A 402 -14.53 -6.29 -24.39
CA LEU A 402 -15.21 -5.01 -24.53
C LEU A 402 -15.76 -4.82 -25.94
N ALA A 403 -14.93 -5.01 -26.97
CA ALA A 403 -15.32 -4.83 -28.37
C ALA A 403 -16.51 -5.72 -28.73
N HIS A 404 -16.48 -6.99 -28.29
CA HIS A 404 -17.61 -7.91 -28.48
C HIS A 404 -18.85 -7.53 -27.66
N SER A 405 -18.68 -7.11 -26.41
CA SER A 405 -19.82 -6.67 -25.58
C SER A 405 -20.56 -5.48 -26.21
N ASN A 406 -19.89 -4.72 -27.06
CA ASN A 406 -20.45 -3.59 -27.77
C ASN A 406 -20.60 -3.84 -29.27
N SER A 407 -20.48 -5.08 -29.76
CA SER A 407 -20.80 -5.43 -31.14
C SER A 407 -22.26 -5.85 -31.29
N ASP A 408 -22.71 -6.05 -32.52
CA ASP A 408 -24.09 -6.48 -32.82
C ASP A 408 -24.43 -7.87 -32.26
N ALA A 409 -23.42 -8.63 -31.82
CA ALA A 409 -23.60 -9.93 -31.18
C ALA A 409 -24.25 -9.82 -29.78
N TYR A 410 -24.02 -8.73 -29.05
CA TYR A 410 -24.59 -8.54 -27.70
C TYR A 410 -25.28 -7.20 -27.48
N PHE A 411 -24.79 -6.13 -28.13
CA PHE A 411 -25.35 -4.81 -27.94
C PHE A 411 -26.82 -4.75 -28.36
N LEU A 412 -27.66 -4.18 -27.50
CA LEU A 412 -29.10 -4.06 -27.71
C LEU A 412 -29.60 -2.76 -27.06
N ALA A 413 -30.50 -2.05 -27.72
CA ALA A 413 -31.26 -0.94 -27.15
C ALA A 413 -32.68 -0.99 -27.71
N ARG A 414 -33.67 -1.20 -26.84
CA ARG A 414 -35.09 -1.29 -27.22
C ARG A 414 -35.99 -0.67 -26.15
N ASN A 415 -37.06 -0.01 -26.59
CA ASN A 415 -38.13 0.40 -25.69
C ASN A 415 -38.95 -0.82 -25.25
N GLN A 416 -39.70 -0.68 -24.15
CA GLN A 416 -40.69 -1.68 -23.77
C GLN A 416 -41.72 -1.83 -24.90
N THR A 417 -42.21 -3.05 -25.15
CA THR A 417 -43.29 -3.26 -26.11
C THR A 417 -44.52 -2.41 -25.74
N GLY A 418 -45.11 -1.77 -26.75
CA GLY A 418 -46.22 -0.82 -26.56
C GLY A 418 -45.80 0.62 -26.23
N HIS A 419 -44.49 0.92 -26.15
CA HIS A 419 -43.98 2.27 -25.89
C HIS A 419 -43.03 2.75 -27.00
N GLU A 420 -43.26 3.95 -27.53
CA GLU A 420 -42.35 4.61 -28.49
C GLU A 420 -41.11 5.22 -27.81
N LYS A 421 -41.24 5.55 -26.52
CA LYS A 421 -40.18 6.04 -25.64
C LYS A 421 -40.35 5.43 -24.27
N SER A 422 -39.25 5.16 -23.59
CA SER A 422 -39.30 4.66 -22.21
C SER A 422 -39.03 5.78 -21.20
N ARG A 423 -39.69 5.72 -20.04
CA ARG A 423 -39.37 6.57 -18.89
C ARG A 423 -38.08 6.10 -18.21
N TYR A 424 -37.89 4.79 -18.12
CA TYR A 424 -36.73 4.15 -17.53
C TYR A 424 -36.02 3.27 -18.55
N VAL A 425 -34.73 3.01 -18.34
CA VAL A 425 -34.01 1.97 -19.09
C VAL A 425 -33.23 1.11 -18.12
N PHE A 426 -33.43 -0.20 -18.18
CA PHE A 426 -32.64 -1.15 -17.42
C PHE A 426 -31.30 -1.41 -18.12
N PHE A 427 -30.20 -1.17 -17.39
CA PHE A 427 -28.85 -1.47 -17.84
C PHE A 427 -28.21 -2.49 -16.86
N PRO A 428 -28.26 -3.80 -17.18
CA PRO A 428 -27.74 -4.84 -16.29
C PRO A 428 -26.21 -4.82 -16.15
N GLY A 429 -25.51 -4.29 -17.15
CA GLY A 429 -24.06 -4.39 -17.29
C GLY A 429 -23.63 -5.67 -18.02
N CYS A 430 -22.48 -5.60 -18.71
CA CYS A 430 -22.00 -6.69 -19.56
C CYS A 430 -21.72 -7.99 -18.80
N GLN A 431 -21.14 -7.90 -17.61
CA GLN A 431 -20.75 -9.09 -16.84
C GLN A 431 -21.93 -9.78 -16.16
N LEU A 432 -23.04 -9.07 -15.89
CA LEU A 432 -24.24 -9.71 -15.35
C LEU A 432 -24.90 -10.59 -16.40
N GLY A 433 -25.01 -10.11 -17.65
CA GLY A 433 -25.46 -10.93 -18.78
C GLY A 433 -24.50 -12.07 -19.12
N ALA A 434 -23.20 -11.90 -18.86
CA ALA A 434 -22.21 -12.94 -19.09
C ALA A 434 -22.25 -14.06 -18.03
N SER A 435 -22.43 -13.71 -16.76
CA SER A 435 -22.38 -14.68 -15.66
C SER A 435 -23.76 -15.28 -15.36
N ALA A 436 -24.81 -14.47 -15.36
CA ALA A 436 -26.17 -14.85 -14.96
C ALA A 436 -27.23 -14.27 -15.92
N PRO A 437 -27.30 -14.73 -17.19
CA PRO A 437 -28.24 -14.19 -18.17
C PRO A 437 -29.72 -14.33 -17.76
N GLY A 438 -30.10 -15.44 -17.11
CA GLY A 438 -31.46 -15.65 -16.59
C GLY A 438 -31.87 -14.58 -15.57
N LEU A 439 -30.92 -14.12 -14.75
CA LEU A 439 -31.14 -13.08 -13.75
C LEU A 439 -31.47 -11.73 -14.39
N VAL A 440 -30.84 -11.42 -15.54
CA VAL A 440 -31.16 -10.21 -16.32
C VAL A 440 -32.61 -10.24 -16.80
N LYS A 441 -33.08 -11.39 -17.31
CA LYS A 441 -34.46 -11.54 -17.80
C LYS A 441 -35.47 -11.35 -16.68
N ARG A 442 -35.27 -11.99 -15.53
CA ARG A 442 -36.17 -11.88 -14.38
C ARG A 442 -36.22 -10.46 -13.82
N ALA A 443 -35.05 -9.81 -13.68
CA ALA A 443 -34.99 -8.42 -13.23
C ALA A 443 -35.69 -7.47 -14.21
N TYR A 444 -35.49 -7.64 -15.53
CA TYR A 444 -36.15 -6.81 -16.54
C TYR A 444 -37.68 -6.99 -16.52
N ALA A 445 -38.16 -8.25 -16.44
CA ALA A 445 -39.57 -8.56 -16.40
C ALA A 445 -40.27 -7.93 -15.17
N ASP A 446 -39.63 -8.04 -14.01
CA ASP A 446 -40.12 -7.45 -12.76
C ASP A 446 -40.12 -5.91 -12.77
N LEU A 447 -39.06 -5.28 -13.27
CA LEU A 447 -39.02 -3.82 -13.41
C LEU A 447 -40.09 -3.32 -14.38
N SER A 448 -40.27 -4.01 -15.51
CA SER A 448 -41.23 -3.65 -16.55
C SER A 448 -42.69 -3.82 -16.10
N SER A 449 -42.96 -4.72 -15.16
CA SER A 449 -44.31 -4.94 -14.63
C SER A 449 -44.67 -3.96 -13.51
N ARG A 450 -43.68 -3.52 -12.71
CA ARG A 450 -43.92 -2.67 -11.54
C ARG A 450 -43.71 -1.17 -11.77
N LEU A 451 -42.98 -0.77 -12.81
CA LEU A 451 -42.71 0.65 -13.09
C LEU A 451 -43.60 1.20 -14.21
N ALA A 452 -44.31 2.28 -13.91
CA ALA A 452 -45.13 2.99 -14.89
C ALA A 452 -44.30 3.84 -15.87
N GLY A 453 -44.78 3.96 -17.10
CA GLY A 453 -44.18 4.82 -18.14
C GLY A 453 -43.17 4.13 -19.05
N GLY A 454 -43.08 2.80 -19.00
CA GLY A 454 -42.21 2.00 -19.87
C GLY A 454 -40.77 1.88 -19.33
N VAL A 455 -40.26 0.66 -19.33
CA VAL A 455 -38.88 0.30 -18.99
C VAL A 455 -38.21 -0.29 -20.24
N GLY A 456 -37.37 0.48 -20.91
CA GLY A 456 -36.55 -0.03 -22.00
C GLY A 456 -35.43 -0.94 -21.48
N LEU A 457 -34.77 -1.64 -22.39
CA LEU A 457 -33.59 -2.46 -22.09
C LEU A 457 -32.40 -2.00 -22.91
N MET A 458 -31.25 -1.84 -22.26
CA MET A 458 -29.96 -1.63 -22.92
C MET A 458 -28.94 -2.67 -22.47
N LEU A 459 -28.42 -3.45 -23.41
CA LEU A 459 -27.34 -4.40 -23.19
C LEU A 459 -26.04 -3.86 -23.80
N GLY A 460 -24.95 -3.98 -23.05
CA GLY A 460 -23.61 -3.56 -23.49
C GLY A 460 -22.64 -3.41 -22.34
N CYS A 461 -21.43 -2.94 -22.66
CA CYS A 461 -20.41 -2.55 -21.69
C CYS A 461 -20.32 -1.03 -21.62
N CYS A 462 -20.33 -0.48 -20.40
CA CYS A 462 -20.21 0.96 -20.11
C CYS A 462 -18.86 1.61 -20.51
N GLY A 463 -17.93 0.84 -21.08
CA GLY A 463 -16.62 1.33 -21.53
C GLY A 463 -15.51 1.28 -20.48
N VAL A 464 -15.82 0.96 -19.21
CA VAL A 464 -14.84 1.00 -18.11
C VAL A 464 -13.55 0.22 -18.37
N ILE A 465 -13.61 -0.86 -19.16
CA ILE A 465 -12.45 -1.66 -19.55
C ILE A 465 -11.44 -0.81 -20.35
N ALA A 466 -11.90 0.06 -21.24
CA ALA A 466 -11.04 0.96 -22.01
C ALA A 466 -10.36 1.98 -21.09
N ASP A 467 -11.10 2.58 -20.16
CA ASP A 467 -10.52 3.54 -19.20
C ASP A 467 -9.47 2.87 -18.30
N TRP A 468 -9.79 1.71 -17.71
CA TRP A 468 -8.82 0.94 -16.90
C TRP A 468 -7.56 0.54 -17.69
N ALA A 469 -7.69 0.32 -19.00
CA ALA A 469 -6.57 0.02 -19.89
C ALA A 469 -5.78 1.26 -20.35
N GLY A 470 -6.16 2.47 -19.92
CA GLY A 470 -5.59 3.75 -20.36
C GLY A 470 -5.91 4.10 -21.81
N ARG A 471 -6.99 3.54 -22.39
CA ARG A 471 -7.41 3.76 -23.79
C ARG A 471 -8.49 4.85 -23.86
N GLU A 472 -8.09 6.10 -23.61
CA GLU A 472 -9.01 7.26 -23.51
C GLU A 472 -9.91 7.41 -24.75
N ARG A 473 -9.34 7.40 -25.96
CA ARG A 473 -10.12 7.50 -27.20
C ARG A 473 -11.19 6.39 -27.35
N LEU A 474 -10.84 5.15 -27.01
CA LEU A 474 -11.78 4.03 -27.10
C LEU A 474 -12.90 4.15 -26.05
N PHE A 475 -12.58 4.72 -24.89
CA PHE A 475 -13.57 5.03 -23.87
C PHE A 475 -14.56 6.09 -24.36
N GLU A 476 -14.06 7.18 -24.96
CA GLU A 476 -14.87 8.24 -25.57
C GLU A 476 -15.80 7.70 -26.67
N GLU A 477 -15.28 6.88 -27.60
CA GLU A 477 -16.08 6.23 -28.65
C GLU A 477 -17.21 5.36 -28.06
N THR A 478 -16.93 4.67 -26.94
CA THR A 478 -17.94 3.87 -26.25
C THR A 478 -19.02 4.75 -25.60
N VAL A 479 -18.61 5.89 -25.02
CA VAL A 479 -19.51 6.89 -24.45
C VAL A 479 -20.45 7.45 -25.51
N GLU A 480 -19.93 7.79 -26.69
CA GLU A 480 -20.73 8.28 -27.82
C GLU A 480 -21.76 7.24 -28.27
N LYS A 481 -21.34 5.98 -28.49
CA LYS A 481 -22.24 4.90 -28.88
C LYS A 481 -23.38 4.69 -27.87
N LEU A 482 -23.06 4.65 -26.59
CA LEU A 482 -24.05 4.46 -25.52
C LEU A 482 -25.00 5.65 -25.40
N THR A 483 -24.49 6.87 -25.57
CA THR A 483 -25.31 8.09 -25.53
C THR A 483 -26.28 8.14 -26.70
N GLY A 484 -25.84 7.75 -27.91
CA GLY A 484 -26.72 7.64 -29.08
C GLY A 484 -27.85 6.63 -28.88
N ALA A 485 -27.53 5.44 -28.37
CA ALA A 485 -28.51 4.40 -28.09
C ALA A 485 -29.48 4.79 -26.96
N TRP A 486 -29.01 5.49 -25.93
CA TRP A 486 -29.85 6.03 -24.87
C TRP A 486 -30.80 7.11 -25.40
N ALA A 487 -30.30 8.01 -26.23
CA ALA A 487 -31.11 9.06 -26.86
C ALA A 487 -32.20 8.46 -27.76
N SER A 488 -31.92 7.35 -28.47
CA SER A 488 -32.94 6.67 -29.28
C SER A 488 -34.09 6.05 -28.47
N LEU A 489 -33.93 5.89 -27.15
CA LEU A 489 -34.99 5.43 -26.24
C LEU A 489 -35.80 6.58 -25.63
N GLY A 490 -35.53 7.83 -26.01
CA GLY A 490 -36.22 9.01 -25.48
C GLY A 490 -35.59 9.59 -24.20
N GLU A 491 -34.28 9.40 -24.02
CA GLU A 491 -33.52 9.90 -22.86
C GLU A 491 -34.05 9.43 -21.47
N PRO A 492 -34.33 8.13 -21.27
CA PRO A 492 -34.86 7.57 -20.02
C PRO A 492 -33.93 7.74 -18.81
N GLU A 493 -34.47 7.66 -17.60
CA GLU A 493 -33.65 7.46 -16.39
C GLU A 493 -33.06 6.04 -16.39
N VAL A 494 -31.74 5.93 -16.23
CA VAL A 494 -31.01 4.66 -16.26
C VAL A 494 -31.13 3.95 -14.92
N ILE A 495 -31.58 2.70 -14.92
CA ILE A 495 -31.55 1.78 -13.78
C ILE A 495 -30.36 0.83 -13.97
N ALA A 496 -29.26 1.09 -13.27
CA ALA A 496 -28.05 0.28 -13.34
C ALA A 496 -28.08 -0.85 -12.28
N ALA A 497 -27.89 -2.10 -12.70
CA ALA A 497 -27.66 -3.21 -11.76
C ALA A 497 -26.19 -3.45 -11.42
N CYS A 498 -25.27 -2.97 -12.27
CA CYS A 498 -23.84 -3.06 -12.01
C CYS A 498 -23.34 -1.80 -11.28
N PRO A 499 -22.67 -1.92 -10.11
CA PRO A 499 -22.13 -0.78 -9.37
C PRO A 499 -21.08 -0.01 -10.17
N THR A 500 -20.30 -0.69 -11.01
CA THR A 500 -19.36 -0.03 -11.91
C THR A 500 -20.06 0.80 -12.98
N CYS A 501 -21.12 0.28 -13.62
CA CYS A 501 -21.90 1.04 -14.60
C CYS A 501 -22.59 2.24 -13.94
N PHE A 502 -23.12 2.07 -12.73
CA PHE A 502 -23.70 3.16 -11.93
C PHE A 502 -22.70 4.31 -11.75
N THR A 503 -21.46 4.01 -11.31
CA THR A 503 -20.42 5.02 -11.10
C THR A 503 -19.96 5.65 -12.42
N VAL A 504 -19.71 4.85 -13.45
CA VAL A 504 -19.25 5.34 -14.76
C VAL A 504 -20.29 6.26 -15.40
N PHE A 505 -21.56 5.88 -15.39
CA PHE A 505 -22.62 6.74 -15.93
C PHE A 505 -22.74 8.05 -15.16
N LYS A 506 -22.72 8.02 -13.82
CA LYS A 506 -22.76 9.25 -13.02
C LYS A 506 -21.54 10.17 -13.25
N ALA A 507 -20.36 9.60 -13.44
CA ALA A 507 -19.12 10.37 -13.57
C ALA A 507 -18.92 10.94 -14.99
N HIS A 508 -19.31 10.21 -16.03
CA HIS A 508 -18.95 10.54 -17.42
C HIS A 508 -20.14 10.90 -18.31
N TYR A 509 -21.38 10.72 -17.85
CA TYR A 509 -22.58 10.96 -18.67
C TYR A 509 -23.51 11.97 -17.96
N PRO A 510 -23.16 13.26 -17.95
CA PRO A 510 -23.83 14.28 -17.12
C PRO A 510 -25.31 14.48 -17.46
N ARG A 511 -25.75 14.13 -18.67
CA ARG A 511 -27.16 14.19 -19.09
C ARG A 511 -27.98 13.00 -18.62
N MET A 512 -27.35 11.86 -18.34
CA MET A 512 -28.05 10.66 -17.90
C MET A 512 -28.37 10.77 -16.40
N ARG A 513 -29.66 10.71 -16.07
CA ARG A 513 -30.08 10.45 -14.68
C ARG A 513 -29.90 8.98 -14.41
N VAL A 514 -29.16 8.64 -13.35
CA VAL A 514 -28.78 7.24 -13.05
C VAL A 514 -29.21 6.88 -11.65
N ARG A 515 -29.87 5.73 -11.52
CA ARG A 515 -30.31 5.11 -10.28
C ARG A 515 -29.81 3.68 -10.22
N GLY A 516 -29.41 3.22 -9.04
CA GLY A 516 -29.09 1.81 -8.84
C GLY A 516 -30.34 0.96 -8.65
N ILE A 517 -30.32 -0.29 -9.11
CA ILE A 517 -31.45 -1.21 -8.93
C ILE A 517 -31.84 -1.39 -7.45
N TRP A 518 -30.87 -1.37 -6.54
CA TRP A 518 -31.08 -1.43 -5.08
C TRP A 518 -31.93 -0.26 -4.56
N ASP A 519 -31.80 0.94 -5.13
CA ASP A 519 -32.62 2.09 -4.75
C ASP A 519 -34.04 1.97 -5.31
N VAL A 520 -34.18 1.43 -6.53
CA VAL A 520 -35.50 1.11 -7.10
C VAL A 520 -36.23 0.10 -6.21
N LEU A 521 -35.60 -1.05 -5.92
CA LEU A 521 -36.15 -2.10 -5.06
C LEU A 521 -36.46 -1.61 -3.64
N SER A 522 -35.64 -0.72 -3.10
CA SER A 522 -35.90 -0.12 -1.79
C SER A 522 -37.20 0.69 -1.76
N LYS A 523 -37.55 1.34 -2.88
CA LYS A 523 -38.75 2.18 -3.03
C LYS A 523 -39.99 1.41 -3.47
N THR A 524 -39.82 0.46 -4.38
CA THR A 524 -40.94 -0.32 -4.94
C THR A 524 -41.28 -1.57 -4.13
N GLY A 525 -40.43 -1.95 -3.16
CA GLY A 525 -40.55 -3.19 -2.40
C GLY A 525 -39.87 -4.38 -3.11
N LEU A 526 -39.79 -5.49 -2.38
CA LEU A 526 -39.28 -6.76 -2.91
C LEU A 526 -40.38 -7.50 -3.70
N PRO A 527 -40.04 -8.28 -4.74
CA PRO A 527 -41.00 -9.15 -5.42
C PRO A 527 -41.48 -10.26 -4.48
N GLU A 528 -42.67 -10.84 -4.70
CA GLU A 528 -43.27 -11.81 -3.77
C GLU A 528 -42.44 -13.10 -3.57
N ASN A 529 -41.62 -13.48 -4.55
CA ASN A 529 -40.87 -14.72 -4.59
C ASN A 529 -39.37 -14.55 -4.25
N PHE A 530 -38.99 -13.56 -3.43
CA PHE A 530 -37.61 -13.43 -2.97
C PHE A 530 -37.19 -14.61 -2.06
N VAL A 531 -35.88 -14.84 -1.93
CA VAL A 531 -35.32 -15.87 -1.06
C VAL A 531 -35.32 -15.40 0.40
N ASP A 532 -36.14 -16.03 1.25
CA ASP A 532 -36.14 -15.78 2.69
C ASP A 532 -34.84 -16.31 3.34
N GLY A 533 -34.15 -15.40 4.03
CA GLY A 533 -32.92 -15.65 4.74
C GLY A 533 -33.10 -16.55 5.96
N LYS A 534 -34.26 -16.52 6.62
CA LYS A 534 -34.55 -17.28 7.86
C LYS A 534 -33.45 -17.14 8.93
N GLY A 535 -32.89 -15.95 9.07
CA GLY A 535 -31.83 -15.62 10.03
C GLY A 535 -30.41 -16.04 9.61
N ARG A 536 -30.21 -16.62 8.42
CA ARG A 536 -28.87 -16.96 7.90
C ARG A 536 -27.96 -15.74 7.91
N VAL A 537 -26.70 -15.97 8.28
CA VAL A 537 -25.67 -14.93 8.35
C VAL A 537 -24.97 -14.80 6.99
N LEU A 538 -24.81 -13.57 6.50
CA LEU A 538 -24.03 -13.26 5.31
C LEU A 538 -22.98 -12.18 5.61
N ALA A 539 -21.75 -12.40 5.17
CA ALA A 539 -20.69 -11.39 5.22
C ALA A 539 -20.81 -10.43 4.02
N VAL A 540 -20.92 -9.12 4.27
CA VAL A 540 -21.11 -8.15 3.19
C VAL A 540 -19.77 -7.81 2.52
N GLN A 541 -19.65 -8.12 1.23
CA GLN A 541 -18.56 -7.66 0.38
C GLN A 541 -19.02 -6.49 -0.48
N ASP A 542 -18.63 -5.28 -0.06
CA ASP A 542 -18.93 -4.06 -0.81
C ASP A 542 -18.18 -3.99 -2.15
N ALA A 543 -18.83 -3.42 -3.16
CA ALA A 543 -18.22 -3.20 -4.45
C ALA A 543 -17.28 -1.98 -4.38
N CYS A 544 -16.03 -2.16 -4.80
CA CYS A 544 -15.03 -1.09 -4.74
C CYS A 544 -15.39 0.17 -5.54
N THR A 545 -16.24 0.07 -6.56
CA THR A 545 -16.68 1.20 -7.39
C THR A 545 -17.76 2.06 -6.74
N THR A 546 -18.40 1.58 -5.67
CA THR A 546 -19.39 2.32 -4.85
C THR A 546 -18.85 2.58 -3.44
N ARG A 547 -17.52 2.60 -3.28
CA ARG A 547 -16.81 2.84 -2.02
C ARG A 547 -17.24 4.12 -1.31
N HIS A 548 -17.45 5.20 -2.06
CA HIS A 548 -17.86 6.51 -1.54
C HIS A 548 -19.37 6.77 -1.74
N ALA A 549 -20.18 5.71 -1.83
CA ALA A 549 -21.62 5.79 -2.00
C ALA A 549 -22.35 5.09 -0.83
N PRO A 550 -22.39 5.71 0.36
CA PRO A 550 -22.98 5.10 1.57
C PRO A 550 -24.45 4.72 1.35
N ASP A 551 -25.22 5.53 0.61
CA ASP A 551 -26.62 5.22 0.29
C ASP A 551 -26.80 3.88 -0.44
N VAL A 552 -25.85 3.52 -1.31
CA VAL A 552 -25.83 2.23 -2.01
C VAL A 552 -25.52 1.11 -1.03
N GLN A 553 -24.46 1.28 -0.24
CA GLN A 553 -23.99 0.31 0.75
C GLN A 553 -25.08 0.00 1.78
N ASP A 554 -25.76 1.02 2.29
CA ASP A 554 -26.84 0.87 3.26
C ASP A 554 -28.12 0.35 2.58
N GLY A 555 -28.37 0.69 1.32
CA GLY A 555 -29.48 0.14 0.54
C GLY A 555 -29.38 -1.38 0.38
N VAL A 556 -28.19 -1.90 0.06
CA VAL A 556 -27.93 -3.34 -0.03
C VAL A 556 -28.19 -4.04 1.30
N ARG A 557 -27.70 -3.47 2.41
CA ARG A 557 -27.89 -4.01 3.76
C ARG A 557 -29.37 -4.06 4.14
N ARG A 558 -30.09 -2.95 3.96
CA ARG A 558 -31.54 -2.88 4.22
C ARG A 558 -32.34 -3.89 3.41
N LEU A 559 -31.98 -4.12 2.15
CA LEU A 559 -32.66 -5.12 1.31
C LEU A 559 -32.42 -6.53 1.83
N ALA A 560 -31.19 -6.88 2.18
CA ALA A 560 -30.87 -8.20 2.73
C ALA A 560 -31.54 -8.46 4.09
N GLU A 561 -31.54 -7.48 4.99
CA GLU A 561 -32.25 -7.55 6.28
C GLU A 561 -33.75 -7.71 6.09
N LYS A 562 -34.37 -6.97 5.15
CA LYS A 562 -35.79 -7.14 4.80
C LYS A 562 -36.12 -8.54 4.27
N MET A 563 -35.15 -9.19 3.61
CA MET A 563 -35.28 -10.59 3.17
C MET A 563 -35.04 -11.60 4.32
N GLY A 564 -34.78 -11.15 5.56
CA GLY A 564 -34.62 -12.03 6.72
C GLY A 564 -33.19 -12.53 6.96
N TYR A 565 -32.17 -11.86 6.41
CA TYR A 565 -30.76 -12.20 6.65
C TYR A 565 -30.17 -11.40 7.81
N THR A 566 -29.22 -12.01 8.51
CA THR A 566 -28.34 -11.33 9.47
C THR A 566 -27.04 -10.98 8.75
N LEU A 567 -26.48 -9.79 8.98
CA LEU A 567 -25.29 -9.32 8.26
C LEU A 567 -24.06 -9.26 9.17
N GLU A 568 -22.95 -9.75 8.66
CA GLU A 568 -21.61 -9.63 9.23
C GLU A 568 -20.81 -8.60 8.43
N GLU A 569 -20.09 -7.71 9.13
CA GLU A 569 -19.19 -6.71 8.53
C GLU A 569 -17.74 -7.19 8.67
N PRO A 570 -17.08 -7.60 7.56
CA PRO A 570 -15.68 -8.00 7.60
C PRO A 570 -14.75 -6.85 8.01
N ARG A 571 -13.49 -7.19 8.36
CA ARG A 571 -12.45 -6.19 8.70
C ARG A 571 -12.35 -5.06 7.67
N TYR A 572 -12.34 -5.42 6.39
CA TYR A 572 -12.31 -4.47 5.29
C TYR A 572 -13.69 -4.42 4.65
N ALA A 573 -14.56 -3.61 5.23
CA ALA A 573 -15.90 -3.32 4.73
C ALA A 573 -16.04 -1.85 4.31
N ARG A 574 -17.15 -1.51 3.64
CA ARG A 574 -17.52 -0.13 3.29
C ARG A 574 -16.39 0.61 2.58
N GLU A 575 -16.01 1.80 3.07
CA GLU A 575 -15.01 2.65 2.45
C GLU A 575 -13.61 2.02 2.38
N ILE A 576 -13.28 1.03 3.21
CA ILE A 576 -11.98 0.34 3.16
C ILE A 576 -12.06 -1.07 2.56
N THR A 577 -13.18 -1.42 1.91
CA THR A 577 -13.39 -2.75 1.31
C THR A 577 -12.28 -3.18 0.35
N GLN A 578 -11.95 -4.46 0.38
CA GLN A 578 -10.94 -5.08 -0.50
C GLN A 578 -11.44 -5.22 -1.94
N CYS A 579 -10.51 -5.29 -2.89
CA CYS A 579 -10.82 -5.62 -4.28
C CYS A 579 -10.75 -7.13 -4.52
N CYS A 580 -11.64 -7.65 -5.36
CA CYS A 580 -11.67 -9.06 -5.75
C CYS A 580 -10.73 -9.44 -6.91
N GLY A 581 -9.89 -8.50 -7.40
CA GLY A 581 -8.96 -8.74 -8.51
C GLY A 581 -9.51 -8.52 -9.93
N TYR A 582 -10.83 -8.45 -10.11
CA TYR A 582 -11.42 -8.25 -11.44
C TYR A 582 -11.26 -6.82 -11.99
N GLY A 583 -11.55 -5.81 -11.15
CA GLY A 583 -11.47 -4.40 -11.52
C GLY A 583 -10.05 -3.98 -11.90
N GLY A 584 -9.90 -2.94 -12.71
CA GLY A 584 -8.58 -2.49 -13.18
C GLY A 584 -7.85 -3.50 -14.06
N LEU A 585 -8.50 -4.59 -14.48
CA LEU A 585 -7.99 -5.64 -15.36
C LEU A 585 -6.84 -6.48 -14.78
N THR A 586 -6.68 -6.49 -13.45
CA THR A 586 -5.59 -7.24 -12.80
C THR A 586 -5.64 -8.72 -13.15
N ASP A 587 -6.81 -9.35 -13.10
CA ASP A 587 -6.99 -10.78 -13.42
C ASP A 587 -6.57 -11.13 -14.86
N TYR A 588 -6.63 -10.17 -15.79
CA TYR A 588 -6.19 -10.34 -17.17
C TYR A 588 -4.71 -10.04 -17.37
N ALA A 589 -4.20 -9.00 -16.70
CA ALA A 589 -2.83 -8.53 -16.86
C ALA A 589 -1.82 -9.33 -16.03
N ASN A 590 -2.22 -9.77 -14.83
CA ASN A 590 -1.43 -10.59 -13.91
C ASN A 590 -2.34 -11.49 -13.06
N PRO A 591 -2.72 -12.68 -13.57
CA PRO A 591 -3.60 -13.62 -12.89
C PRO A 591 -3.11 -14.07 -11.50
N ASN A 592 -1.78 -14.06 -11.26
CA ASN A 592 -1.24 -14.43 -9.95
C ASN A 592 -1.63 -13.40 -8.88
N VAL A 593 -1.44 -12.11 -9.17
CA VAL A 593 -1.87 -11.02 -8.29
C VAL A 593 -3.40 -10.98 -8.17
N GLY A 594 -4.11 -11.27 -9.26
CA GLY A 594 -5.58 -11.41 -9.27
C GLY A 594 -6.08 -12.46 -8.28
N ARG A 595 -5.50 -13.67 -8.32
CA ARG A 595 -5.78 -14.75 -7.34
C ARG A 595 -5.43 -14.37 -5.91
N GLU A 596 -4.28 -13.72 -5.67
CA GLU A 596 -3.94 -13.24 -4.32
C GLU A 596 -4.97 -12.23 -3.78
N MET A 597 -5.51 -11.36 -4.64
CA MET A 597 -6.60 -10.45 -4.28
C MET A 597 -7.91 -11.18 -3.98
N ALA A 598 -8.30 -12.12 -4.85
CA ALA A 598 -9.52 -12.91 -4.68
C ALA A 598 -9.47 -13.74 -3.39
N ALA A 599 -8.39 -14.49 -3.16
CA ALA A 599 -8.17 -15.27 -1.95
C ALA A 599 -8.22 -14.41 -0.68
N ARG A 600 -7.59 -13.22 -0.72
CA ARG A 600 -7.62 -12.29 0.41
C ARG A 600 -9.02 -11.75 0.69
N CYS A 601 -9.76 -11.43 -0.37
CA CYS A 601 -11.14 -10.96 -0.30
C CYS A 601 -12.07 -12.03 0.29
N ALA A 602 -11.92 -13.29 -0.15
CA ALA A 602 -12.71 -14.44 0.29
C ALA A 602 -12.33 -14.93 1.71
N GLY A 603 -11.09 -14.69 2.15
CA GLY A 603 -10.60 -15.13 3.46
C GLY A 603 -10.93 -14.20 4.64
N GLN A 604 -11.80 -13.20 4.49
CA GLN A 604 -12.10 -12.23 5.56
C GLN A 604 -13.13 -12.71 6.58
N SER A 605 -13.96 -13.70 6.24
CA SER A 605 -15.05 -14.23 7.04
C SER A 605 -15.21 -15.74 6.79
N GLY A 606 -15.75 -16.46 7.78
CA GLY A 606 -16.19 -17.85 7.63
C GLY A 606 -17.64 -17.99 7.18
N SER A 607 -18.39 -16.89 7.05
CA SER A 607 -19.78 -16.87 6.57
C SER A 607 -19.87 -16.84 5.05
N ASP A 608 -21.01 -17.23 4.48
CA ASP A 608 -21.30 -17.04 3.05
C ASP A 608 -21.30 -15.52 2.72
N TYR A 609 -20.77 -15.12 1.57
CA TYR A 609 -20.68 -13.70 1.21
C TYR A 609 -21.91 -13.18 0.48
N LEU A 610 -22.41 -12.01 0.87
CA LEU A 610 -23.32 -11.18 0.09
C LEU A 610 -22.54 -10.18 -0.74
N THR A 611 -22.78 -10.15 -2.04
CA THR A 611 -22.20 -9.17 -2.97
C THR A 611 -23.31 -8.46 -3.76
N TYR A 612 -23.00 -7.33 -4.37
CA TYR A 612 -23.87 -6.66 -5.35
C TYR A 612 -23.09 -6.23 -6.60
N CYS A 613 -21.90 -6.83 -6.76
CA CYS A 613 -21.11 -6.82 -7.98
C CYS A 613 -20.94 -8.27 -8.40
N ILE A 614 -21.44 -8.63 -9.58
CA ILE A 614 -21.36 -10.01 -10.08
C ILE A 614 -19.93 -10.52 -10.23
N ASN A 615 -18.98 -9.63 -10.50
CA ASN A 615 -17.56 -10.00 -10.57
C ASN A 615 -16.97 -10.31 -9.19
N CYS A 616 -17.40 -9.61 -8.13
CA CYS A 616 -16.98 -9.97 -6.77
C CYS A 616 -17.50 -11.35 -6.38
N ARG A 617 -18.76 -11.64 -6.73
CA ARG A 617 -19.38 -12.96 -6.54
C ARG A 617 -18.59 -14.05 -7.25
N ASP A 618 -18.29 -13.86 -8.53
CA ASP A 618 -17.59 -14.86 -9.33
C ASP A 618 -16.14 -15.05 -8.90
N SER A 619 -15.43 -13.97 -8.54
CA SER A 619 -14.08 -14.06 -7.99
C SER A 619 -14.06 -14.83 -6.67
N ILE A 620 -15.01 -14.60 -5.76
CA ILE A 620 -15.06 -15.30 -4.47
C ILE A 620 -15.43 -16.78 -4.65
N LEU A 621 -16.35 -17.11 -5.56
CA LEU A 621 -16.73 -18.51 -5.83
C LEU A 621 -15.64 -19.32 -6.55
N ARG A 622 -14.65 -18.66 -7.16
CA ARG A 622 -13.45 -19.32 -7.68
C ARG A 622 -12.47 -19.70 -6.58
N GLU A 623 -12.54 -19.00 -5.44
CA GLU A 623 -11.90 -19.41 -4.20
C GLU A 623 -12.81 -20.43 -3.50
N ASP A 624 -12.30 -21.26 -2.60
CA ASP A 624 -13.06 -22.31 -1.88
C ASP A 624 -14.02 -21.71 -0.82
N SER A 625 -14.80 -20.72 -1.23
CA SER A 625 -15.71 -19.90 -0.45
C SER A 625 -17.04 -19.76 -1.18
N ARG A 626 -18.08 -19.41 -0.43
CA ARG A 626 -19.44 -19.29 -0.95
C ARG A 626 -19.81 -17.82 -1.06
N ALA A 627 -20.37 -17.43 -2.20
CA ALA A 627 -20.90 -16.09 -2.40
C ALA A 627 -22.22 -16.10 -3.17
N VAL A 628 -23.07 -15.14 -2.86
CA VAL A 628 -24.34 -14.87 -3.54
C VAL A 628 -24.41 -13.40 -3.93
N HIS A 629 -24.98 -13.13 -5.09
CA HIS A 629 -25.29 -11.80 -5.56
C HIS A 629 -26.65 -11.36 -5.00
N LEU A 630 -26.81 -10.10 -4.61
CA LEU A 630 -28.05 -9.54 -4.07
C LEU A 630 -29.25 -9.87 -4.95
N LEU A 631 -29.09 -9.73 -6.27
CA LEU A 631 -30.18 -10.04 -7.20
C LEU A 631 -30.50 -11.53 -7.29
N GLU A 632 -29.57 -12.46 -6.99
CA GLU A 632 -29.89 -13.90 -6.89
C GLU A 632 -30.81 -14.16 -5.69
N LEU A 633 -30.77 -13.32 -4.65
CA LEU A 633 -31.70 -13.38 -3.52
C LEU A 633 -33.06 -12.75 -3.85
N VAL A 634 -33.05 -11.66 -4.62
CA VAL A 634 -34.28 -10.96 -5.02
C VAL A 634 -35.04 -11.75 -6.09
N TYR A 635 -34.33 -12.36 -7.04
CA TYR A 635 -34.88 -13.07 -8.20
C TYR A 635 -34.26 -14.48 -8.28
N PRO A 636 -34.74 -15.44 -7.48
CA PRO A 636 -34.14 -16.77 -7.39
C PRO A 636 -33.99 -17.44 -8.75
N ALA A 637 -32.93 -18.22 -8.90
CA ALA A 637 -32.66 -19.00 -10.11
C ALA A 637 -33.62 -20.17 -10.24
N ASP A 638 -33.95 -20.52 -11.49
CA ASP A 638 -34.80 -21.67 -11.81
C ASP A 638 -34.01 -22.98 -11.68
N SER A 639 -32.67 -22.92 -11.74
CA SER A 639 -31.79 -24.06 -11.53
C SER A 639 -30.46 -23.70 -10.85
N ALA A 640 -29.88 -24.68 -10.13
CA ALA A 640 -28.54 -24.55 -9.54
C ALA A 640 -27.40 -24.42 -10.58
N LYS A 641 -27.68 -24.63 -11.87
CA LYS A 641 -26.70 -24.43 -12.95
C LYS A 641 -26.48 -22.94 -13.24
N GLU A 642 -27.52 -22.11 -13.06
CA GLU A 642 -27.44 -20.65 -13.27
C GLU A 642 -26.53 -19.95 -12.25
N THR A 643 -26.28 -20.59 -11.10
CA THR A 643 -25.43 -20.06 -10.04
C THR A 643 -24.00 -20.63 -10.12
N ARG A 644 -23.58 -21.23 -11.23
CA ARG A 644 -22.17 -21.66 -11.42
C ARG A 644 -21.36 -20.54 -12.05
N VAL A 645 -20.07 -20.48 -11.73
CA VAL A 645 -19.17 -19.49 -12.34
C VAL A 645 -18.94 -19.88 -13.80
N ALA A 646 -19.31 -18.99 -14.72
CA ALA A 646 -19.06 -19.19 -16.16
C ALA A 646 -17.59 -18.89 -16.50
N GLY A 647 -16.97 -19.79 -17.28
CA GLY A 647 -15.69 -19.56 -17.94
C GLY A 647 -15.81 -18.55 -19.09
N TYR A 648 -14.68 -18.14 -19.68
CA TYR A 648 -14.65 -17.05 -20.66
C TYR A 648 -15.46 -17.32 -21.93
N SER A 649 -15.42 -18.55 -22.46
CA SER A 649 -16.21 -18.91 -23.66
C SER A 649 -17.71 -18.88 -23.36
N LEU A 650 -18.13 -19.52 -22.27
CA LEU A 650 -19.53 -19.54 -21.84
C LEU A 650 -20.06 -18.14 -21.52
N ARG A 651 -19.23 -17.25 -20.97
CA ARG A 651 -19.58 -15.83 -20.75
C ARG A 651 -19.92 -15.10 -22.05
N ARG A 652 -19.25 -15.43 -23.16
CA ARG A 652 -19.56 -14.88 -24.48
C ARG A 652 -20.88 -15.46 -25.01
N GLU A 653 -21.00 -16.78 -25.00
CA GLU A 653 -22.23 -17.49 -25.41
C GLU A 653 -23.46 -17.02 -24.63
N ASN A 654 -23.34 -16.83 -23.31
CA ASN A 654 -24.42 -16.34 -22.46
C ASN A 654 -24.91 -14.96 -22.87
N ARG A 655 -24.00 -14.05 -23.23
CA ARG A 655 -24.36 -12.70 -23.70
C ARG A 655 -25.10 -12.76 -25.04
N GLU A 656 -24.54 -13.46 -26.01
CA GLU A 656 -25.15 -13.62 -27.34
C GLU A 656 -26.54 -14.30 -27.23
N GLY A 657 -26.60 -15.40 -26.48
CA GLY A 657 -27.82 -16.14 -26.21
C GLY A 657 -28.88 -15.30 -25.48
N LEU A 658 -28.48 -14.50 -24.49
CA LEU A 658 -29.37 -13.57 -23.80
C LEU A 658 -30.00 -12.57 -24.79
N ARG A 659 -29.20 -11.92 -25.64
CA ARG A 659 -29.70 -10.99 -26.66
C ARG A 659 -30.67 -11.69 -27.60
N ALA A 660 -30.28 -12.85 -28.12
CA ALA A 660 -31.09 -13.60 -29.07
C ALA A 660 -32.44 -14.06 -28.48
N GLN A 661 -32.44 -14.57 -27.25
CA GLN A 661 -33.67 -14.93 -26.54
C GLN A 661 -34.57 -13.71 -26.35
N LEU A 662 -34.03 -12.59 -25.87
CA LEU A 662 -34.81 -11.38 -25.62
C LEU A 662 -35.44 -10.81 -26.90
N LEU A 663 -34.70 -10.76 -28.01
CA LEU A 663 -35.23 -10.32 -29.31
C LEU A 663 -36.43 -11.16 -29.75
N ARG A 664 -36.32 -12.49 -29.66
CA ARG A 664 -37.40 -13.41 -30.03
C ARG A 664 -38.59 -13.36 -29.08
N GLU A 665 -38.33 -13.44 -27.78
CA GLU A 665 -39.36 -13.60 -26.75
C GLU A 665 -40.12 -12.30 -26.45
N ILE A 666 -39.45 -11.13 -26.55
CA ILE A 666 -40.03 -9.84 -26.16
C ILE A 666 -40.42 -9.00 -27.38
N TRP A 667 -39.55 -8.90 -28.38
CA TRP A 667 -39.76 -8.00 -29.53
C TRP A 667 -40.21 -8.72 -30.81
N GLY A 668 -40.22 -10.06 -30.83
CA GLY A 668 -40.56 -10.83 -32.04
C GLY A 668 -39.59 -10.60 -33.20
N GLU A 669 -38.37 -10.15 -32.91
CA GLU A 669 -37.35 -9.84 -33.89
C GLU A 669 -36.48 -11.07 -34.18
N GLU A 670 -36.04 -11.22 -35.44
CA GLU A 670 -35.02 -12.19 -35.78
C GLU A 670 -33.69 -11.85 -35.10
N ALA A 671 -33.05 -12.87 -34.55
CA ALA A 671 -31.73 -12.75 -33.96
C ALA A 671 -30.73 -13.53 -34.80
N LEU A 672 -29.58 -12.92 -35.08
CA LEU A 672 -28.41 -13.63 -35.57
C LEU A 672 -28.06 -14.74 -34.59
N GLU A 673 -28.11 -15.99 -35.04
CA GLU A 673 -27.56 -17.11 -34.29
C GLU A 673 -26.04 -17.06 -34.42
N SER A 674 -25.36 -16.82 -33.31
CA SER A 674 -23.93 -17.02 -33.22
C SER A 674 -23.65 -18.51 -33.07
N GLY A 675 -22.85 -19.04 -33.98
CA GLY A 675 -22.41 -20.41 -33.97
C GLY A 675 -20.92 -20.48 -34.27
N TYR A 676 -20.29 -21.55 -33.80
CA TYR A 676 -18.91 -21.83 -34.19
C TYR A 676 -18.85 -22.16 -35.68
N ALA A 677 -17.81 -21.66 -36.36
CA ALA A 677 -17.57 -21.99 -37.77
C ALA A 677 -17.48 -23.51 -38.01
N VAL A 678 -17.00 -24.25 -37.01
CA VAL A 678 -16.99 -25.70 -36.94
C VAL A 678 -17.28 -26.16 -35.52
N SER A 679 -17.88 -27.35 -35.36
CA SER A 679 -18.10 -27.96 -34.04
C SER A 679 -16.77 -28.44 -33.46
N VAL A 680 -16.44 -28.01 -32.23
CA VAL A 680 -15.24 -28.43 -31.50
C VAL A 680 -15.60 -29.03 -30.15
N THR A 681 -14.97 -30.17 -29.81
CA THR A 681 -15.09 -30.82 -28.50
C THR A 681 -13.76 -30.73 -27.76
N LEU A 682 -13.83 -30.33 -26.49
CA LEU A 682 -12.68 -30.23 -25.59
C LEU A 682 -12.95 -31.17 -24.41
N ASP A 683 -11.93 -31.91 -23.97
CA ASP A 683 -12.01 -32.62 -22.69
C ASP A 683 -11.80 -31.66 -21.51
N GLU A 684 -12.09 -32.12 -20.30
CA GLU A 684 -12.05 -31.29 -19.07
C GLU A 684 -10.67 -30.66 -18.82
N GLN A 685 -9.58 -31.37 -19.12
CA GLN A 685 -8.23 -30.85 -18.92
C GLN A 685 -7.90 -29.79 -19.96
N VAL A 686 -8.24 -30.01 -21.23
CA VAL A 686 -8.06 -29.03 -22.30
C VAL A 686 -8.91 -27.80 -22.04
N GLU A 687 -10.16 -27.95 -21.58
CA GLU A 687 -11.01 -26.81 -21.18
C GLU A 687 -10.35 -25.95 -20.10
N LYS A 688 -9.76 -26.58 -19.08
CA LYS A 688 -9.04 -25.87 -18.02
C LYS A 688 -7.80 -25.13 -18.57
N ASP A 689 -7.01 -25.80 -19.41
CA ASP A 689 -5.78 -25.23 -19.97
C ASP A 689 -6.07 -24.01 -20.87
N VAL A 690 -7.15 -24.05 -21.67
CA VAL A 690 -7.52 -22.93 -22.54
C VAL A 690 -8.14 -21.77 -21.75
N GLU A 691 -8.88 -22.06 -20.68
CA GLU A 691 -9.41 -21.04 -19.76
C GLU A 691 -8.26 -20.30 -19.06
N GLU A 692 -7.25 -21.02 -18.54
CA GLU A 692 -6.06 -20.42 -17.91
C GLU A 692 -5.25 -19.54 -18.89
N ARG A 693 -5.29 -19.88 -20.18
CA ARG A 693 -4.60 -19.14 -21.25
C ARG A 693 -5.48 -18.06 -21.90
N MET A 694 -6.71 -17.88 -21.43
CA MET A 694 -7.69 -16.95 -22.02
C MET A 694 -7.89 -17.18 -23.53
N ILE A 695 -7.97 -18.44 -23.95
CA ILE A 695 -8.25 -18.85 -25.33
C ILE A 695 -9.72 -19.23 -25.42
N LEU A 696 -10.47 -18.56 -26.29
CA LEU A 696 -11.89 -18.83 -26.48
C LEU A 696 -12.09 -20.07 -27.37
N LYS A 697 -13.15 -20.84 -27.11
CA LYS A 697 -13.62 -21.93 -28.00
C LYS A 697 -13.84 -21.41 -29.43
N GLU A 698 -14.29 -20.17 -29.58
CA GLU A 698 -14.45 -19.50 -30.87
C GLU A 698 -13.12 -19.29 -31.61
N ASP A 699 -12.05 -18.93 -30.88
CA ASP A 699 -10.71 -18.76 -31.47
C ASP A 699 -10.17 -20.10 -31.98
N ILE A 700 -10.42 -21.17 -31.22
CA ILE A 700 -10.07 -22.55 -31.59
C ILE A 700 -10.86 -22.99 -32.82
N ALA A 701 -12.18 -22.80 -32.82
CA ALA A 701 -13.04 -23.17 -33.94
C ALA A 701 -12.65 -22.41 -35.22
N ARG A 702 -12.34 -21.11 -35.14
CA ARG A 702 -11.83 -20.33 -36.28
C ARG A 702 -10.51 -20.89 -36.81
N ALA A 703 -9.60 -21.25 -35.91
CA ALA A 703 -8.31 -21.80 -36.33
C ALA A 703 -8.46 -23.15 -37.05
N VAL A 704 -9.34 -24.02 -36.56
CA VAL A 704 -9.66 -25.29 -37.22
C VAL A 704 -10.35 -25.04 -38.56
N ALA A 705 -11.38 -24.19 -38.60
CA ALA A 705 -12.10 -23.88 -39.84
C ALA A 705 -11.17 -23.35 -40.94
N ALA A 706 -10.31 -22.37 -40.60
CA ALA A 706 -9.35 -21.80 -41.55
C ALA A 706 -8.33 -22.85 -42.06
N ALA A 707 -7.92 -23.78 -41.20
CA ALA A 707 -7.00 -24.85 -41.56
C ALA A 707 -7.63 -25.89 -42.49
N GLU A 708 -8.90 -26.19 -42.27
CA GLU A 708 -9.68 -27.12 -43.10
C GLU A 708 -10.03 -26.51 -44.46
N GLU A 709 -10.33 -25.21 -44.51
CA GLU A 709 -10.60 -24.47 -45.74
C GLU A 709 -9.33 -24.27 -46.60
N SER A 710 -8.23 -23.84 -45.98
CA SER A 710 -6.98 -23.54 -46.70
C SER A 710 -6.12 -24.77 -46.98
N GLY A 711 -6.34 -25.88 -46.25
CA GLY A 711 -5.46 -27.04 -46.24
C GLY A 711 -4.12 -26.80 -45.52
N ASN A 712 -3.88 -25.61 -44.94
CA ASN A 712 -2.64 -25.27 -44.25
C ASN A 712 -2.59 -25.89 -42.84
N LYS A 713 -2.36 -27.21 -42.78
CA LYS A 713 -2.26 -28.01 -41.57
C LYS A 713 -1.20 -29.09 -41.70
N ILE A 714 -0.53 -29.41 -40.59
CA ILE A 714 0.51 -30.44 -40.54
C ILE A 714 -0.07 -31.67 -39.83
N LEU A 715 0.02 -32.84 -40.45
CA LEU A 715 -0.33 -34.10 -39.80
C LEU A 715 0.89 -34.64 -39.06
N ASP A 716 0.79 -34.73 -37.73
CA ASP A 716 1.73 -35.50 -36.93
C ASP A 716 1.40 -36.99 -37.08
N LYS A 717 2.23 -37.72 -37.83
CA LYS A 717 2.05 -39.15 -38.10
C LYS A 717 2.18 -40.03 -36.85
N ALA A 718 2.89 -39.57 -35.80
CA ALA A 718 3.07 -40.36 -34.58
C ALA A 718 1.82 -40.34 -33.71
N THR A 719 1.12 -39.19 -33.65
CA THR A 719 -0.06 -39.02 -32.81
C THR A 719 -1.38 -39.04 -33.58
N GLY A 720 -1.33 -38.96 -34.91
CA GLY A 720 -2.51 -38.84 -35.78
C GLY A 720 -3.21 -37.48 -35.70
N ARG A 721 -2.59 -36.49 -35.06
CA ARG A 721 -3.18 -35.17 -34.81
C ARG A 721 -2.81 -34.19 -35.91
N PHE A 722 -3.76 -33.35 -36.30
CA PHE A 722 -3.47 -32.17 -37.11
C PHE A 722 -3.02 -31.03 -36.22
N VAL A 723 -2.01 -30.30 -36.69
CA VAL A 723 -1.51 -29.06 -36.09
C VAL A 723 -1.77 -27.94 -37.08
N ALA A 724 -2.49 -26.92 -36.65
CA ALA A 724 -2.73 -25.74 -37.45
C ALA A 724 -2.55 -24.48 -36.64
N SER A 725 -2.30 -23.38 -37.34
CA SER A 725 -2.26 -22.06 -36.74
C SER A 725 -3.13 -21.07 -37.49
N HIS A 726 -3.70 -20.12 -36.76
CA HIS A 726 -4.48 -19.04 -37.34
C HIS A 726 -4.22 -17.74 -36.58
N LYS A 727 -3.92 -16.68 -37.33
CA LYS A 727 -3.69 -15.36 -36.77
C LYS A 727 -5.01 -14.58 -36.76
N SER A 728 -5.48 -14.21 -35.57
CA SER A 728 -6.63 -13.34 -35.38
C SER A 728 -6.17 -12.05 -34.68
N GLY A 729 -6.18 -10.95 -35.43
CA GLY A 729 -5.61 -9.68 -34.98
C GLY A 729 -4.11 -9.81 -34.70
N ALA A 730 -3.71 -9.53 -33.46
CA ALA A 730 -2.31 -9.60 -33.00
C ALA A 730 -1.93 -10.94 -32.35
N VAL A 731 -2.84 -11.92 -32.33
CA VAL A 731 -2.63 -13.22 -31.66
C VAL A 731 -2.66 -14.34 -32.67
N THR A 732 -1.64 -15.19 -32.64
CA THR A 732 -1.61 -16.46 -33.39
C THR A 732 -2.00 -17.59 -32.46
N TYR A 733 -3.04 -18.32 -32.84
CA TYR A 733 -3.56 -19.48 -32.13
C TYR A 733 -3.09 -20.74 -32.82
N TRP A 734 -2.54 -21.67 -32.04
CA TRP A 734 -2.14 -23.00 -32.47
C TRP A 734 -3.09 -24.02 -31.87
N VAL A 735 -3.59 -24.94 -32.70
CA VAL A 735 -4.55 -25.96 -32.28
C VAL A 735 -4.07 -27.32 -32.75
N TRP A 736 -4.11 -28.29 -31.83
CA TRP A 736 -3.91 -29.71 -32.12
C TRP A 736 -5.26 -30.40 -32.06
N TYR A 737 -5.70 -31.00 -33.16
CA TYR A 737 -7.05 -31.55 -33.27
C TYR A 737 -7.12 -32.81 -34.14
N THR A 738 -8.19 -33.58 -33.98
CA THR A 738 -8.54 -34.74 -34.82
C THR A 738 -10.01 -34.65 -35.25
N PRO A 739 -10.37 -35.02 -36.49
CA PRO A 739 -11.77 -35.13 -36.88
C PRO A 739 -12.53 -36.13 -35.99
N GLU A 740 -13.74 -35.76 -35.55
CA GLU A 740 -14.58 -36.60 -34.71
C GLU A 740 -16.07 -36.24 -34.87
N ASN A 741 -16.93 -37.25 -35.13
CA ASN A 741 -18.41 -37.11 -35.11
C ASN A 741 -18.97 -35.89 -35.87
N GLY A 742 -18.45 -35.60 -37.07
CA GLY A 742 -18.90 -34.44 -37.86
C GLY A 742 -18.38 -33.08 -37.35
N GLY A 743 -17.48 -33.08 -36.38
CA GLY A 743 -16.71 -31.93 -35.89
C GLY A 743 -15.26 -32.31 -35.63
N TYR A 744 -14.64 -31.67 -34.64
CA TYR A 744 -13.22 -31.85 -34.33
C TYR A 744 -12.97 -31.93 -32.82
N ARG A 745 -12.25 -32.96 -32.38
CA ARG A 745 -11.75 -33.08 -31.01
C ARG A 745 -10.45 -32.32 -30.87
N VAL A 746 -10.40 -31.40 -29.92
CA VAL A 746 -9.23 -30.58 -29.61
C VAL A 746 -8.45 -31.23 -28.49
N HIS A 747 -7.16 -31.49 -28.73
CA HIS A 747 -6.26 -32.12 -27.76
C HIS A 747 -5.36 -31.11 -27.06
N ARG A 748 -5.15 -29.94 -27.67
CA ARG A 748 -4.33 -28.86 -27.12
C ARG A 748 -4.60 -27.57 -27.88
N ALA A 749 -4.57 -26.44 -27.18
CA ALA A 749 -4.48 -25.13 -27.82
C ALA A 749 -3.43 -24.25 -27.13
N TYR A 750 -2.80 -23.38 -27.91
CA TYR A 750 -1.76 -22.46 -27.48
C TYR A 750 -1.92 -21.14 -28.22
N SER A 751 -1.49 -20.04 -27.62
CA SER A 751 -1.47 -18.74 -28.29
C SER A 751 -0.18 -17.98 -28.01
N HIS A 752 0.28 -17.22 -29.00
CA HIS A 752 1.39 -16.28 -28.86
C HIS A 752 1.14 -15.03 -29.69
N ARG A 753 1.97 -14.01 -29.49
CA ARG A 753 1.89 -12.71 -30.19
C ARG A 753 3.13 -12.41 -31.02
N MET A 754 4.01 -13.39 -31.22
CA MET A 754 5.14 -13.29 -32.15
C MET A 754 4.63 -13.33 -33.59
N ASP A 755 5.13 -12.41 -34.42
CA ASP A 755 5.05 -12.54 -35.87
C ASP A 755 6.05 -13.61 -36.30
N ILE A 756 5.54 -14.72 -36.84
CA ILE A 756 6.37 -15.74 -37.47
C ILE A 756 6.42 -15.34 -38.94
N GLU A 757 7.50 -14.68 -39.36
CA GLU A 757 7.83 -14.57 -40.78
C GLU A 757 8.19 -15.98 -41.26
N VAL A 758 7.36 -16.53 -42.15
CA VAL A 758 7.55 -17.86 -42.76
C VAL A 758 8.34 -17.73 -44.05
#